data_AF-A0A534XEY8-F1
#
_entry.id   AF-A0A534XEY8-F1
#
_cell.length_a   1.000
_cell.length_b   1.000
_cell.length_c   1.000
_cell.angle_alpha   90.00
_cell.angle_beta   90.00
_cell.angle_gamma   90.00
#
_symmetry.space_group_name_H-M   'P 1'
#
loop_
_entity.id
_entity.type
_entity.pdbx_description
1 polymer ?
#
loop_
_entity_poly.entity_id
_entity_poly.type
_entity_poly.pdbx_seq_one_letter_code
_entity_poly.pdbx_strand_id
1 'polypeptide(L)'
;GVDPALVPDVLGLMGDAIDNIPGVTGIGEKTASALVRQLGPVEAILDHLDEVERSGVRGAKKIRETLTREAETARLSKALATIRCDVPICLDLAALRYPGPDPDKLRPLFAELEFSSLLRELAPGGPAADVEWTAVDTPEAITAALPALRAAGAMSVVATFDSVRATAARFETLAVGHPSGPVALVAAPEEALPTLGPLFADLAVAKVGADLKALRVALGRRGLALAGPAFDLALASYCLNPSRTDHGIGALAEELLGEPLEPAATPAVAACRAARAAHALRPLLDERLRAHEMDRLFRELEMPLAEVLAEMELAGIALDVPALARLSTEFGTALERLMTEIYALAGCEFNISSPPQLRTVLFERLNISTRGVRRGKTGLSTDVDVLRRLAAEHPLPAKILEYRALAKLKSTYVDALPALVDPTTRRLHTSFNQTVAATGRLSSSDPNLQNIPIRTEEGRRIRAAFIAAPGHRLLSADYSQIELRVLAALSGDRRLGDAFRADEDIHARTAAEVFGDRSPADGRRLAKVINFGIVYGMGPARAARELGVSLPEATAYIEAYFGRYPGVRAFVERTVAEARTRGYVTTVLGRRRYLPELNARDPAVRQFAERAATNTPIQGSAADLIKVAMLEVRRRLRAAGLSARVLLQVHDELLLEVPEAELGRTQDAVREAMEQIGDLGVPLRVDVHDGANWTEAH
;
A
#
# COMPACT_ATOMS: atom_id res chain seq x y z
N GLY A 1 -35.16 -45.58 -23.98
CA GLY A 1 -34.30 -44.85 -24.92
C GLY A 1 -34.78 -45.08 -26.33
N VAL A 2 -34.41 -44.17 -27.22
CA VAL A 2 -34.52 -44.31 -28.68
C VAL A 2 -33.12 -44.51 -29.26
N ASP A 3 -33.02 -44.88 -30.54
CA ASP A 3 -31.74 -44.90 -31.26
C ASP A 3 -31.13 -43.49 -31.34
N PRO A 4 -29.80 -43.31 -31.27
CA PRO A 4 -29.15 -42.00 -31.41
C PRO A 4 -29.60 -41.19 -32.63
N ALA A 5 -29.89 -41.84 -33.76
CA ALA A 5 -30.37 -41.18 -34.97
C ALA A 5 -31.76 -40.53 -34.81
N LEU A 6 -32.54 -40.99 -33.82
CA LEU A 6 -33.89 -40.50 -33.51
C LEU A 6 -33.92 -39.50 -32.33
N VAL A 7 -32.76 -39.14 -31.77
CA VAL A 7 -32.68 -38.13 -30.71
C VAL A 7 -33.20 -36.77 -31.17
N PRO A 8 -32.89 -36.28 -32.39
CA PRO A 8 -33.48 -35.04 -32.90
C PRO A 8 -35.00 -35.11 -33.03
N ASP A 9 -35.57 -36.30 -33.29
CA ASP A 9 -37.02 -36.50 -33.35
C ASP A 9 -37.67 -36.39 -31.96
N VAL A 10 -37.02 -36.92 -30.93
CA VAL A 10 -37.49 -36.78 -29.53
C VAL A 10 -37.44 -35.31 -29.11
N LEU A 11 -36.34 -34.62 -29.39
CA LEU A 11 -36.19 -33.18 -29.14
C LEU A 11 -37.17 -32.34 -29.96
N GLY A 12 -37.47 -32.76 -31.20
CA GLY A 12 -38.45 -32.11 -32.05
C GLY A 12 -39.86 -32.12 -31.48
N LEU A 13 -40.21 -33.14 -30.69
CA LEU A 13 -41.50 -33.24 -30.03
C LEU A 13 -41.51 -32.61 -28.63
N MET A 14 -40.46 -32.82 -27.82
CA MET A 14 -40.46 -32.36 -26.43
C MET A 14 -39.92 -30.92 -26.25
N GLY A 15 -39.14 -30.42 -27.21
CA GLY A 15 -38.42 -29.16 -27.12
C GLY A 15 -37.15 -29.23 -26.26
N ASP A 16 -36.39 -28.15 -26.25
CA ASP A 16 -35.24 -27.95 -25.37
C ASP A 16 -35.19 -26.49 -24.93
N ALA A 17 -35.41 -26.24 -23.64
CA ALA A 17 -35.40 -24.90 -23.10
C ALA A 17 -34.00 -24.27 -23.04
N ILE A 18 -32.93 -25.08 -23.03
CA ILE A 18 -31.54 -24.61 -22.99
C ILE A 18 -31.17 -24.03 -24.35
N ASP A 19 -31.49 -24.77 -25.42
CA ASP A 19 -31.21 -24.36 -26.81
C ASP A 19 -32.36 -23.57 -27.45
N ASN A 20 -33.37 -23.19 -26.65
CA ASN A 20 -34.54 -22.44 -27.07
C ASN A 20 -35.31 -23.10 -28.23
N ILE A 21 -35.37 -24.42 -28.24
CA ILE A 21 -36.13 -25.25 -29.17
C ILE A 21 -37.56 -25.40 -28.62
N PRO A 22 -38.59 -24.92 -29.33
CA PRO A 22 -39.93 -24.76 -28.75
C PRO A 22 -40.65 -26.07 -28.43
N GLY A 23 -40.45 -27.12 -29.24
CA GLY A 23 -41.16 -28.40 -29.08
C GLY A 23 -42.67 -28.28 -29.30
N VAL A 24 -43.40 -29.34 -28.96
CA VAL A 24 -44.85 -29.41 -29.08
C VAL A 24 -45.49 -29.30 -27.70
N THR A 25 -46.50 -28.44 -27.59
CA THR A 25 -47.14 -28.10 -26.32
C THR A 25 -47.73 -29.34 -25.65
N GLY A 26 -47.32 -29.61 -24.41
CA GLY A 26 -47.86 -30.72 -23.62
C GLY A 26 -47.29 -32.10 -23.96
N ILE A 27 -46.25 -32.18 -24.81
CA ILE A 27 -45.47 -33.39 -25.03
C ILE A 27 -44.17 -33.27 -24.23
N GLY A 28 -44.03 -34.09 -23.19
CA GLY A 28 -42.76 -34.21 -22.44
C GLY A 28 -41.90 -35.37 -22.91
N GLU A 29 -40.66 -35.44 -22.43
CA GLU A 29 -39.63 -36.44 -22.79
C GLU A 29 -40.14 -37.88 -22.85
N LYS A 30 -40.88 -38.33 -21.83
CA LYS A 30 -41.41 -39.70 -21.76
C LYS A 30 -42.42 -39.99 -22.87
N THR A 31 -43.26 -39.01 -23.20
CA THR A 31 -44.27 -39.09 -24.26
C THR A 31 -43.61 -39.05 -25.63
N ALA A 32 -42.70 -38.09 -25.85
CA ALA A 32 -41.92 -37.97 -27.09
C ALA A 32 -41.13 -39.26 -27.38
N SER A 33 -40.40 -39.78 -26.39
CA SER A 33 -39.64 -41.03 -26.51
C SER A 33 -40.53 -42.23 -26.80
N ALA A 34 -41.73 -42.28 -26.21
CA ALA A 34 -42.68 -43.38 -26.45
C ALA A 34 -43.23 -43.34 -27.88
N LEU A 35 -43.62 -42.16 -28.37
CA LEU A 35 -44.12 -41.97 -29.73
C LEU A 35 -43.05 -42.25 -30.77
N VAL A 36 -41.85 -41.70 -30.61
CA VAL A 36 -40.74 -41.91 -31.56
C VAL A 36 -40.31 -43.37 -31.62
N ARG A 37 -40.30 -44.07 -30.48
CA ARG A 37 -39.99 -45.50 -30.44
C ARG A 37 -41.04 -46.37 -31.14
N GLN A 38 -42.32 -46.00 -31.08
CA GLN A 38 -43.42 -46.80 -31.62
C GLN A 38 -43.73 -46.49 -33.09
N LEU A 39 -43.64 -45.22 -33.46
CA LEU A 39 -44.14 -44.69 -34.74
C LEU A 39 -43.00 -44.11 -35.62
N GLY A 40 -41.78 -44.04 -35.09
CA GLY A 40 -40.60 -43.59 -35.84
C GLY A 40 -40.39 -42.07 -35.82
N PRO A 41 -39.78 -41.48 -36.86
CA PRO A 41 -39.41 -40.07 -36.87
C PRO A 41 -40.64 -39.14 -36.85
N VAL A 42 -40.42 -37.86 -36.55
CA VAL A 42 -41.47 -36.84 -36.45
C VAL A 42 -42.36 -36.80 -37.69
N GLU A 43 -41.79 -36.94 -38.89
CA GLU A 43 -42.55 -36.96 -40.13
C GLU A 43 -43.51 -38.15 -40.20
N ALA A 44 -43.06 -39.35 -39.83
CA ALA A 44 -43.90 -40.54 -39.78
C ALA A 44 -45.04 -40.41 -38.75
N ILE A 45 -44.76 -39.78 -37.61
CA ILE A 45 -45.77 -39.48 -36.58
C ILE A 45 -46.82 -38.50 -37.10
N LEU A 46 -46.41 -37.48 -37.85
CA LEU A 46 -47.30 -36.46 -38.41
C LEU A 46 -48.10 -36.98 -39.63
N ASP A 47 -47.56 -37.92 -40.40
CA ASP A 47 -48.25 -38.52 -41.54
C ASP A 47 -49.27 -39.59 -41.11
N HIS A 48 -49.12 -40.15 -39.90
CA HIS A 48 -49.97 -41.22 -39.35
C HIS A 48 -50.60 -40.85 -38.00
N LEU A 49 -51.25 -39.68 -37.92
CA LEU A 49 -51.87 -39.15 -36.69
C LEU A 49 -52.94 -40.08 -36.07
N ASP A 50 -53.62 -40.90 -36.87
CA ASP A 50 -54.60 -41.88 -36.37
C ASP A 50 -53.95 -43.08 -35.65
N GLU A 51 -52.66 -43.31 -35.88
CA GLU A 51 -51.86 -44.28 -35.12
C GLU A 51 -51.40 -43.71 -33.78
N VAL A 52 -51.22 -42.38 -33.70
CA VAL A 52 -50.97 -41.68 -32.42
C VAL A 52 -52.12 -41.88 -31.44
N GLU A 53 -53.39 -41.83 -31.90
CA GLU A 53 -54.55 -42.10 -31.04
C GLU A 53 -54.62 -43.56 -30.57
N ARG A 54 -54.08 -44.49 -31.39
CA ARG A 54 -54.01 -45.93 -31.09
C ARG A 54 -52.75 -46.35 -30.32
N SER A 55 -51.79 -45.44 -30.11
CA SER A 55 -50.49 -45.70 -29.44
C SER A 55 -50.59 -46.07 -27.94
N GLY A 56 -51.75 -45.88 -27.31
CA GLY A 56 -51.96 -46.17 -25.89
C GLY A 56 -51.28 -45.16 -24.94
N VAL A 57 -50.70 -44.08 -25.46
CA VAL A 57 -50.10 -43.01 -24.67
C VAL A 57 -51.18 -42.21 -23.92
N ARG A 58 -50.95 -41.87 -22.66
CA ARG A 58 -51.92 -41.14 -21.84
C ARG A 58 -52.23 -39.77 -22.48
N GLY A 59 -53.49 -39.54 -22.84
CA GLY A 59 -53.92 -38.30 -23.50
C GLY A 59 -53.76 -38.31 -25.02
N ALA A 60 -53.60 -39.49 -25.65
CA ALA A 60 -53.37 -39.66 -27.09
C ALA A 60 -54.29 -38.84 -28.01
N LYS A 61 -55.60 -38.75 -27.70
CA LYS A 61 -56.55 -37.92 -28.47
C LYS A 61 -56.20 -36.42 -28.45
N LYS A 62 -55.85 -35.88 -27.27
CA LYS A 62 -55.43 -34.48 -27.10
C LYS A 62 -54.06 -34.22 -27.73
N ILE A 63 -53.15 -35.19 -27.63
CA ILE A 63 -51.83 -35.15 -28.28
C ILE A 63 -51.99 -35.13 -29.80
N ARG A 64 -52.88 -35.95 -30.38
CA ARG A 64 -53.22 -35.92 -31.82
C ARG A 64 -53.71 -34.56 -32.25
N GLU A 65 -54.69 -33.99 -31.55
CA GLU A 65 -55.23 -32.65 -31.82
C GLU A 65 -54.14 -31.57 -31.76
N THR A 66 -53.18 -31.72 -30.85
CA THR A 66 -52.08 -30.76 -30.66
C THR A 66 -51.01 -30.90 -31.74
N LEU A 67 -50.63 -32.13 -32.09
CA LEU A 67 -49.73 -32.42 -33.21
C LEU A 67 -50.32 -31.97 -34.55
N THR A 68 -51.65 -32.04 -34.71
CA THR A 68 -52.34 -31.52 -35.90
C THR A 68 -52.18 -30.00 -36.01
N ARG A 69 -52.27 -29.28 -34.89
CA ARG A 69 -52.15 -27.82 -34.83
C ARG A 69 -50.70 -27.33 -34.91
N GLU A 70 -49.76 -28.08 -34.34
CA GLU A 70 -48.36 -27.69 -34.12
C GLU A 70 -47.38 -28.52 -34.98
N ALA A 71 -47.86 -29.10 -36.09
CA ALA A 71 -47.06 -29.95 -36.98
C ALA A 71 -45.80 -29.25 -37.51
N GLU A 72 -45.94 -27.99 -37.93
CA GLU A 72 -44.81 -27.17 -38.39
C GLU A 72 -43.82 -26.87 -37.26
N THR A 73 -44.31 -26.66 -36.03
CA THR A 73 -43.46 -26.46 -34.86
C THR A 73 -42.64 -27.71 -34.57
N ALA A 74 -43.21 -28.91 -34.71
CA ALA A 74 -42.49 -30.18 -34.52
C ALA A 74 -41.40 -30.37 -35.59
N ARG A 75 -41.71 -30.10 -36.87
CA ARG A 75 -40.74 -30.17 -37.98
C ARG A 75 -39.60 -29.17 -37.80
N LEU A 76 -39.94 -27.93 -37.45
CA LEU A 76 -38.96 -26.88 -37.17
C LEU A 76 -38.09 -27.26 -35.96
N SER A 77 -38.70 -27.74 -34.88
CA SER A 77 -37.97 -28.13 -33.66
C SER A 77 -36.99 -29.26 -33.93
N LYS A 78 -37.39 -30.27 -34.72
CA LYS A 78 -36.49 -31.33 -35.18
C LYS A 78 -35.35 -30.78 -36.02
N ALA A 79 -35.65 -29.90 -36.97
CA ALA A 79 -34.63 -29.30 -37.83
C ALA A 79 -33.61 -28.49 -37.01
N LEU A 80 -34.07 -27.75 -36.00
CA LEU A 80 -33.22 -27.01 -35.06
C LEU A 80 -32.38 -27.95 -34.17
N ALA A 81 -32.94 -29.08 -33.75
CA ALA A 81 -32.25 -30.09 -32.97
C ALA A 81 -31.25 -30.93 -33.80
N THR A 82 -31.29 -30.84 -35.13
CA THR A 82 -30.45 -31.66 -36.02
C THR A 82 -29.15 -30.93 -36.33
N ILE A 83 -28.03 -31.49 -35.87
CA ILE A 83 -26.69 -30.95 -36.18
C ILE A 83 -26.43 -31.10 -37.68
N ARG A 84 -26.08 -29.99 -38.32
CA ARG A 84 -25.60 -29.99 -39.70
C ARG A 84 -24.17 -30.51 -39.78
N CYS A 85 -24.01 -31.72 -40.30
CA CYS A 85 -22.70 -32.34 -40.51
C CYS A 85 -22.10 -32.07 -41.90
N ASP A 86 -22.82 -31.32 -42.76
CA ASP A 86 -22.47 -31.04 -44.15
C ASP A 86 -21.89 -29.63 -44.37
N VAL A 87 -21.32 -29.03 -43.33
CA VAL A 87 -20.76 -27.68 -43.39
C VAL A 87 -19.53 -27.68 -44.32
N PRO A 88 -19.43 -26.76 -45.30
CA PRO A 88 -18.33 -26.76 -46.29
C PRO A 88 -17.03 -26.20 -45.69
N ILE A 89 -16.46 -26.88 -44.69
CA ILE A 89 -15.19 -26.57 -44.06
C ILE A 89 -14.21 -27.70 -44.37
N CYS A 90 -13.04 -27.35 -44.89
CA CYS A 90 -11.94 -28.31 -45.07
C CYS A 90 -11.24 -28.54 -43.72
N LEU A 91 -11.35 -29.75 -43.17
CA LEU A 91 -10.77 -30.10 -41.88
C LEU A 91 -9.40 -30.77 -42.07
N ASP A 92 -8.33 -30.06 -41.73
CA ASP A 92 -6.98 -30.64 -41.61
C ASP A 92 -6.68 -30.97 -40.14
N LEU A 93 -6.79 -32.25 -39.79
CA LEU A 93 -6.55 -32.72 -38.42
C LEU A 93 -5.09 -32.53 -37.97
N ALA A 94 -4.13 -32.49 -38.89
CA ALA A 94 -2.73 -32.27 -38.54
C ALA A 94 -2.48 -30.82 -38.14
N ALA A 95 -3.09 -29.87 -38.86
CA ALA A 95 -3.01 -28.43 -38.55
C ALA A 95 -3.69 -28.06 -37.22
N LEU A 96 -4.67 -28.86 -36.76
CA LEU A 96 -5.39 -28.64 -35.49
C LEU A 96 -4.67 -29.21 -34.26
N ARG A 97 -3.48 -29.80 -34.43
CA ARG A 97 -2.71 -30.35 -33.30
C ARG A 97 -2.20 -29.21 -32.42
N TYR A 98 -2.59 -29.20 -31.15
CA TYR A 98 -2.13 -28.21 -30.18
C TYR A 98 -0.62 -28.37 -29.88
N PRO A 99 0.23 -27.36 -30.17
CA PRO A 99 1.68 -27.45 -29.97
C PRO A 99 2.12 -27.11 -28.54
N GLY A 100 1.21 -26.71 -27.66
CA GLY A 100 1.52 -26.19 -26.32
C GLY A 100 1.48 -24.65 -26.23
N PRO A 101 1.57 -24.08 -25.02
CA PRO A 101 1.56 -22.64 -24.81
C PRO A 101 2.88 -21.99 -25.28
N ASP A 102 2.81 -20.73 -25.70
CA ASP A 102 3.96 -19.88 -26.01
C ASP A 102 4.30 -19.01 -24.78
N PRO A 103 5.30 -19.37 -23.95
CA PRO A 103 5.54 -18.70 -22.67
C PRO A 103 6.00 -17.25 -22.85
N ASP A 104 6.72 -16.96 -23.93
CA ASP A 104 7.26 -15.62 -24.21
C ASP A 104 6.14 -14.62 -24.52
N LYS A 105 5.06 -15.08 -25.17
CA LYS A 105 3.86 -14.27 -25.40
C LYS A 105 2.92 -14.24 -24.19
N LEU A 106 2.85 -15.30 -23.40
CA LEU A 106 1.90 -15.41 -22.31
C LEU A 106 2.36 -14.72 -21.01
N ARG A 107 3.66 -14.70 -20.72
CA ARG A 107 4.20 -14.00 -19.54
C ARG A 107 3.82 -12.52 -19.46
N PRO A 108 4.01 -11.69 -20.50
CA PRO A 108 3.60 -10.29 -20.43
C PRO A 108 2.09 -10.16 -20.22
N LEU A 109 1.29 -11.00 -20.88
CA LEU A 109 -0.16 -11.00 -20.74
C LEU A 109 -0.63 -11.41 -19.34
N PHE A 110 -0.03 -12.45 -18.74
CA PHE A 110 -0.40 -12.89 -17.39
C PHE A 110 0.12 -11.95 -16.31
N ALA A 111 1.25 -11.27 -16.54
CA ALA A 111 1.72 -10.21 -15.67
C ALA A 111 0.78 -8.99 -15.70
N GLU A 112 0.32 -8.59 -16.89
CA GLU A 112 -0.66 -7.52 -17.06
C GLU A 112 -1.99 -7.85 -16.37
N LEU A 113 -2.44 -9.11 -16.47
CA LEU A 113 -3.70 -9.58 -15.88
C LEU A 113 -3.55 -10.05 -14.41
N GLU A 114 -2.37 -9.92 -13.81
CA GLU A 114 -2.07 -10.35 -12.44
C GLU A 114 -2.37 -11.84 -12.15
N PHE A 115 -2.22 -12.71 -13.15
CA PHE A 115 -2.41 -14.15 -13.01
C PHE A 115 -1.17 -14.85 -12.43
N SER A 116 -0.82 -14.51 -11.19
CA SER A 116 0.41 -14.97 -10.52
C SER A 116 0.52 -16.50 -10.36
N SER A 117 -0.61 -17.21 -10.31
CA SER A 117 -0.63 -18.69 -10.33
C SER A 117 -0.17 -19.23 -11.68
N LEU A 118 -0.76 -18.71 -12.76
CA LEU A 118 -0.49 -19.18 -14.11
C LEU A 118 0.89 -18.72 -14.59
N LEU A 119 1.38 -17.55 -14.12
CA LEU A 119 2.77 -17.13 -14.30
C LEU A 119 3.75 -18.13 -13.72
N ARG A 120 3.48 -18.66 -12.52
CA ARG A 120 4.30 -19.71 -11.91
C ARG A 120 4.26 -21.02 -12.70
N GLU A 121 3.13 -21.35 -13.29
CA GLU A 121 3.00 -22.53 -14.18
C GLU A 121 3.72 -22.36 -15.52
N LEU A 122 3.92 -21.12 -15.98
CA LEU A 122 4.72 -20.77 -17.18
C LEU A 122 6.20 -20.55 -16.90
N ALA A 123 6.59 -20.39 -15.64
CA ALA A 123 8.00 -20.38 -15.26
C ALA A 123 8.57 -21.76 -15.59
N PRO A 124 9.72 -21.86 -16.27
CA PRO A 124 10.32 -23.15 -16.49
C PRO A 124 10.74 -23.57 -15.08
N GLY A 125 10.18 -24.67 -14.56
CA GLY A 125 10.64 -25.25 -13.30
C GLY A 125 12.06 -25.77 -13.49
N GLY A 126 13.03 -24.85 -13.56
CA GLY A 126 14.44 -25.12 -13.67
C GLY A 126 15.08 -24.86 -12.30
N PRO A 127 16.02 -25.71 -11.85
CA PRO A 127 16.80 -25.41 -10.68
C PRO A 127 17.49 -24.04 -10.85
N ALA A 128 17.60 -23.27 -9.77
CA ALA A 128 18.40 -22.04 -9.76
C ALA A 128 19.76 -22.33 -10.38
N ALA A 129 20.15 -21.54 -11.38
CA ALA A 129 21.35 -21.79 -12.15
C ALA A 129 22.56 -21.89 -11.20
N ASP A 130 23.37 -22.93 -11.38
CA ASP A 130 24.58 -23.07 -10.56
C ASP A 130 25.46 -21.84 -10.80
N VAL A 131 25.88 -21.22 -9.71
CA VAL A 131 26.65 -19.97 -9.76
C VAL A 131 28.08 -20.35 -9.49
N GLU A 132 28.97 -20.21 -10.48
CA GLU A 132 30.40 -20.20 -10.17
C GLU A 132 30.69 -18.96 -9.29
N TRP A 133 31.40 -19.15 -8.18
CA TRP A 133 31.78 -18.07 -7.28
C TRP A 133 33.19 -18.27 -6.77
N THR A 134 33.84 -17.18 -6.40
CA THR A 134 35.16 -17.20 -5.76
C THR A 134 35.06 -16.53 -4.40
N ALA A 135 35.29 -17.29 -3.33
CA ALA A 135 35.52 -16.69 -2.01
C ALA A 135 36.86 -15.96 -2.05
N VAL A 136 36.82 -14.70 -1.66
CA VAL A 136 38.00 -13.85 -1.58
C VAL A 136 37.94 -13.17 -0.22
N ASP A 137 38.55 -13.84 0.75
CA ASP A 137 38.47 -13.53 2.18
C ASP A 137 39.77 -12.96 2.75
N THR A 138 40.86 -12.93 1.95
CA THR A 138 42.13 -12.32 2.34
C THR A 138 42.30 -10.92 1.74
N PRO A 139 42.85 -9.94 2.48
CA PRO A 139 43.11 -8.59 1.96
C PRO A 139 43.90 -8.55 0.65
N GLU A 140 44.85 -9.45 0.47
CA GLU A 140 45.67 -9.56 -0.74
C GLU A 140 44.83 -9.98 -1.95
N ALA A 141 44.01 -11.01 -1.77
CA ALA A 141 43.15 -11.50 -2.84
C ALA A 141 42.03 -10.49 -3.16
N ILE A 142 41.49 -9.77 -2.16
CA ILE A 142 40.55 -8.67 -2.39
C ILE A 142 41.21 -7.59 -3.24
N THR A 143 42.41 -7.15 -2.84
CA THR A 143 43.17 -6.12 -3.55
C THR A 143 43.44 -6.51 -5.00
N ALA A 144 43.78 -7.78 -5.26
CA ALA A 144 44.01 -8.30 -6.60
C ALA A 144 42.74 -8.29 -7.48
N ALA A 145 41.55 -8.40 -6.89
CA ALA A 145 40.28 -8.38 -7.61
C ALA A 145 39.76 -6.96 -7.95
N LEU A 146 40.18 -5.93 -7.20
CA LEU A 146 39.67 -4.55 -7.37
C LEU A 146 39.85 -3.96 -8.79
N PRO A 147 41.00 -4.13 -9.49
CA PRO A 147 41.19 -3.53 -10.81
C PRO A 147 40.19 -4.03 -11.85
N ALA A 148 39.85 -5.32 -11.83
CA ALA A 148 38.87 -5.91 -12.75
C ALA A 148 37.47 -5.35 -12.50
N LEU A 149 37.06 -5.27 -11.22
CA LEU A 149 35.77 -4.69 -10.82
C LEU A 149 35.66 -3.21 -11.21
N ARG A 150 36.75 -2.45 -11.08
CA ARG A 150 36.80 -1.04 -11.53
C ARG A 150 36.70 -0.91 -13.05
N ALA A 151 37.45 -1.74 -13.79
CA ALA A 151 37.45 -1.70 -15.25
C ALA A 151 36.06 -1.99 -15.85
N ALA A 152 35.23 -2.77 -15.15
CA ALA A 152 33.86 -3.06 -15.57
C ALA A 152 32.91 -1.85 -15.48
N GLY A 153 33.24 -0.83 -14.70
CA GLY A 153 32.42 0.38 -14.51
C GLY A 153 31.09 0.18 -13.80
N ALA A 154 30.73 -1.05 -13.43
CA ALA A 154 29.54 -1.38 -12.66
C ALA A 154 29.77 -2.64 -11.82
N MET A 155 29.05 -2.77 -10.71
CA MET A 155 29.02 -3.98 -9.88
C MET A 155 27.65 -4.14 -9.22
N SER A 156 27.26 -5.39 -8.97
CA SER A 156 26.17 -5.67 -8.03
C SER A 156 26.74 -5.86 -6.63
N VAL A 157 25.99 -5.46 -5.61
CA VAL A 157 26.37 -5.58 -4.21
C VAL A 157 25.17 -6.05 -3.39
N VAL A 158 25.38 -7.12 -2.63
CA VAL A 158 24.39 -7.64 -1.68
C VAL A 158 25.10 -7.90 -0.36
N ALA A 159 24.51 -7.38 0.72
CA ALA A 159 24.99 -7.57 2.08
C ALA A 159 23.87 -8.17 2.92
N THR A 160 24.22 -9.04 3.86
CA THR A 160 23.32 -9.50 4.93
C THR A 160 23.80 -8.99 6.28
N PHE A 161 22.86 -8.81 7.19
CA PHE A 161 23.08 -8.18 8.48
C PHE A 161 22.49 -9.04 9.60
N ASP A 162 23.16 -9.04 10.76
CA ASP A 162 22.69 -9.70 11.99
C ASP A 162 21.51 -8.98 12.67
N SER A 163 21.19 -7.77 12.19
CA SER A 163 20.17 -6.89 12.71
C SER A 163 19.45 -6.18 11.59
N VAL A 164 18.13 -6.00 11.76
CA VAL A 164 17.29 -5.20 10.87
C VAL A 164 17.62 -3.70 10.94
N ARG A 165 18.27 -3.24 12.02
CA ARG A 165 18.68 -1.85 12.17
C ARG A 165 20.09 -1.66 11.60
N ALA A 166 20.17 -1.10 10.39
CA ALA A 166 21.43 -0.88 9.67
C ALA A 166 22.48 -0.07 10.47
N THR A 167 22.05 0.84 11.34
CA THR A 167 22.96 1.63 12.21
C THR A 167 23.63 0.82 13.33
N ALA A 168 23.05 -0.33 13.71
CA ALA A 168 23.60 -1.24 14.72
C ALA A 168 24.06 -2.57 14.12
N ALA A 169 23.86 -2.76 12.82
CA ALA A 169 24.12 -4.01 12.12
C ALA A 169 25.61 -4.31 11.99
N ARG A 170 25.95 -5.57 12.25
CA ARG A 170 27.16 -6.20 11.75
C ARG A 170 26.84 -6.86 10.43
N PHE A 171 27.79 -6.73 9.51
CA PHE A 171 27.69 -7.45 8.26
C PHE A 171 27.97 -8.94 8.57
N GLU A 172 27.12 -9.83 8.09
CA GLU A 172 27.36 -11.28 8.14
C GLU A 172 28.04 -11.75 6.87
N THR A 173 27.56 -11.27 5.72
CA THR A 173 28.14 -11.54 4.40
C THR A 173 28.08 -10.31 3.50
N LEU A 174 29.03 -10.22 2.58
CA LEU A 174 29.06 -9.23 1.51
C LEU A 174 29.53 -9.90 0.22
N ALA A 175 28.68 -9.85 -0.81
CA ALA A 175 28.98 -10.37 -2.15
C ALA A 175 28.99 -9.22 -3.16
N VAL A 176 29.98 -9.20 -4.06
CA VAL A 176 30.16 -8.16 -5.08
C VAL A 176 30.21 -8.76 -6.48
N GLY A 177 29.10 -8.76 -7.22
CA GLY A 177 29.02 -9.38 -8.55
C GLY A 177 29.65 -8.53 -9.67
N HIS A 178 30.39 -9.18 -10.56
CA HIS A 178 30.91 -8.60 -11.80
C HIS A 178 29.83 -8.59 -12.90
N PRO A 179 29.75 -7.58 -13.78
CA PRO A 179 28.73 -7.49 -14.83
C PRO A 179 28.75 -8.60 -15.89
N SER A 180 29.93 -9.10 -16.25
CA SER A 180 30.11 -9.97 -17.41
C SER A 180 30.40 -11.45 -17.08
N GLY A 181 30.15 -11.91 -15.85
CA GLY A 181 30.53 -13.27 -15.46
C GLY A 181 29.96 -13.74 -14.11
N PRO A 182 30.31 -14.97 -13.67
CA PRO A 182 29.89 -15.52 -12.39
C PRO A 182 30.33 -14.65 -11.20
N VAL A 183 29.75 -14.90 -10.02
CA VAL A 183 29.82 -13.97 -8.88
C VAL A 183 31.25 -13.79 -8.39
N ALA A 184 31.69 -12.54 -8.45
CA ALA A 184 32.96 -12.11 -7.92
C ALA A 184 32.85 -11.87 -6.40
N LEU A 185 33.97 -12.11 -5.72
CA LEU A 185 34.29 -11.70 -4.35
C LEU A 185 33.17 -11.82 -3.30
N VAL A 186 33.20 -12.93 -2.55
CA VAL A 186 32.53 -13.01 -1.24
C VAL A 186 33.54 -12.76 -0.15
N ALA A 187 33.30 -11.75 0.68
CA ALA A 187 34.11 -11.45 1.85
C ALA A 187 33.32 -11.66 3.14
N ALA A 188 34.00 -12.20 4.17
CA ALA A 188 33.61 -12.00 5.56
C ALA A 188 33.93 -10.54 5.92
N PRO A 189 32.95 -9.74 6.33
CA PRO A 189 32.96 -8.33 5.97
C PRO A 189 33.80 -7.44 6.89
N GLU A 190 33.81 -7.63 8.21
CA GLU A 190 34.30 -6.55 9.09
C GLU A 190 35.80 -6.24 8.90
N GLU A 191 36.63 -7.25 8.66
CA GLU A 191 38.07 -7.11 8.39
C GLU A 191 38.37 -6.72 6.93
N ALA A 192 37.50 -7.10 5.99
CA ALA A 192 37.64 -6.86 4.56
C ALA A 192 37.14 -5.47 4.10
N LEU A 193 36.23 -4.86 4.87
CA LEU A 193 35.57 -3.59 4.55
C LEU A 193 36.54 -2.43 4.26
N PRO A 194 37.63 -2.21 5.03
CA PRO A 194 38.60 -1.16 4.72
C PRO A 194 39.23 -1.31 3.33
N THR A 195 39.55 -2.55 2.92
CA THR A 195 40.13 -2.86 1.60
C THR A 195 39.12 -2.63 0.47
N LEU A 196 37.82 -2.85 0.72
CA LEU A 196 36.74 -2.60 -0.24
C LEU A 196 36.30 -1.13 -0.29
N GLY A 197 36.61 -0.33 0.73
CA GLY A 197 36.26 1.07 0.83
C GLY A 197 36.57 1.89 -0.43
N PRO A 198 37.79 1.81 -1.00
CA PRO A 198 38.14 2.50 -2.24
C PRO A 198 37.33 2.11 -3.47
N LEU A 199 36.67 0.95 -3.50
CA LEU A 199 35.76 0.55 -4.57
C LEU A 199 34.35 1.12 -4.34
N PHE A 200 33.86 1.09 -3.11
CA PHE A 200 32.57 1.70 -2.75
C PHE A 200 32.56 3.22 -2.92
N ALA A 201 33.68 3.89 -2.64
CA ALA A 201 33.85 5.33 -2.79
C ALA A 201 34.10 5.79 -4.25
N ASP A 202 34.32 4.87 -5.19
CA ASP A 202 34.68 5.22 -6.57
C ASP A 202 33.46 5.72 -7.36
N LEU A 203 33.48 6.99 -7.80
CA LEU A 203 32.39 7.59 -8.57
C LEU A 203 32.23 7.00 -9.97
N ALA A 204 33.27 6.36 -10.52
CA ALA A 204 33.25 5.77 -11.85
C ALA A 204 32.58 4.39 -11.88
N VAL A 205 32.38 3.75 -10.72
CA VAL A 205 31.78 2.42 -10.62
C VAL A 205 30.31 2.56 -10.21
N ALA A 206 29.39 2.09 -11.04
CA ALA A 206 27.97 2.03 -10.72
C ALA A 206 27.63 0.88 -9.76
N LYS A 207 26.77 1.11 -8.76
CA LYS A 207 26.38 0.10 -7.75
C LYS A 207 24.94 -0.35 -7.96
N VAL A 208 24.71 -1.66 -7.99
CA VAL A 208 23.37 -2.25 -8.15
C VAL A 208 23.07 -3.11 -6.93
N GLY A 209 21.95 -2.89 -6.24
CA GLY A 209 21.62 -3.67 -5.04
C GLY A 209 20.14 -3.63 -4.71
N ALA A 210 19.74 -4.37 -3.69
CA ALA A 210 18.33 -4.51 -3.31
C ALA A 210 17.87 -3.61 -2.14
N ASP A 211 18.82 -3.06 -1.37
CA ASP A 211 18.60 -1.98 -0.40
C ASP A 211 19.92 -1.23 -0.18
N LEU A 212 20.21 -0.29 -1.08
CA LEU A 212 21.45 0.48 -1.07
C LEU A 212 21.48 1.52 0.06
N LYS A 213 20.32 1.93 0.58
CA LYS A 213 20.26 2.81 1.75
C LYS A 213 20.78 2.09 2.99
N ALA A 214 20.28 0.89 3.28
CA ALA A 214 20.75 0.09 4.42
C ALA A 214 22.26 -0.18 4.33
N LEU A 215 22.76 -0.53 3.13
CA LEU A 215 24.18 -0.69 2.88
C LEU A 215 24.96 0.61 3.14
N ARG A 216 24.47 1.76 2.66
CA ARG A 216 25.10 3.07 2.88
C ARG A 216 25.19 3.42 4.36
N VAL A 217 24.14 3.15 5.14
CA VAL A 217 24.13 3.37 6.59
C VAL A 217 25.14 2.47 7.29
N ALA A 218 25.14 1.17 6.97
CA ALA A 218 26.04 0.20 7.60
C ALA A 218 27.53 0.48 7.29
N LEU A 219 27.84 0.96 6.07
CA LEU A 219 29.17 1.43 5.68
C LEU A 219 29.52 2.75 6.36
N GLY A 220 28.60 3.71 6.41
CA GLY A 220 28.81 5.03 7.01
C GLY A 220 29.14 4.96 8.50
N ARG A 221 28.53 4.03 9.25
CA ARG A 221 28.89 3.75 10.66
C ARG A 221 30.34 3.31 10.85
N ARG A 222 30.99 2.83 9.79
CA ARG A 222 32.39 2.39 9.77
C ARG A 222 33.31 3.40 9.06
N GLY A 223 32.80 4.61 8.78
CA GLY A 223 33.58 5.66 8.10
C GLY A 223 33.79 5.40 6.61
N LEU A 224 33.03 4.49 5.99
CA LEU A 224 33.13 4.15 4.57
C LEU A 224 31.99 4.80 3.78
N ALA A 225 32.31 5.27 2.56
CA ALA A 225 31.35 5.89 1.67
C ALA A 225 30.81 4.89 0.63
N LEU A 226 29.52 5.00 0.31
CA LEU A 226 28.91 4.36 -0.85
C LEU A 226 28.55 5.44 -1.88
N ALA A 227 29.43 5.64 -2.85
CA ALA A 227 29.37 6.72 -3.83
C ALA A 227 29.12 6.20 -5.25
N GLY A 228 28.93 7.12 -6.20
CA GLY A 228 28.74 6.83 -7.62
C GLY A 228 27.29 6.56 -8.01
N PRO A 229 27.02 6.36 -9.31
CA PRO A 229 25.68 6.03 -9.80
C PRO A 229 25.16 4.76 -9.14
N ALA A 230 23.91 4.75 -8.71
CA ALA A 230 23.33 3.62 -7.99
C ALA A 230 21.98 3.21 -8.59
N PHE A 231 21.67 1.91 -8.53
CA PHE A 231 20.39 1.35 -8.94
C PHE A 231 19.88 0.41 -7.84
N ASP A 232 18.83 0.85 -7.15
CA ASP A 232 18.18 0.09 -6.09
C ASP A 232 16.96 -0.66 -6.64
N LEU A 233 16.98 -1.99 -6.57
CA LEU A 233 15.96 -2.86 -7.13
C LEU A 233 14.63 -2.76 -6.35
N ALA A 234 14.68 -2.59 -5.03
CA ALA A 234 13.47 -2.44 -4.23
C ALA A 234 12.79 -1.10 -4.52
N LEU A 235 13.55 -0.02 -4.65
CA LEU A 235 13.00 1.28 -5.06
C LEU A 235 12.47 1.26 -6.49
N ALA A 236 13.15 0.57 -7.43
CA ALA A 236 12.67 0.41 -8.80
C ALA A 236 11.33 -0.36 -8.85
N SER A 237 11.27 -1.48 -8.13
CA SER A 237 10.04 -2.28 -7.95
C SER A 237 8.91 -1.45 -7.35
N TYR A 238 9.21 -0.66 -6.32
CA TYR A 238 8.23 0.19 -5.66
C TYR A 238 7.71 1.33 -6.54
N CYS A 239 8.57 1.94 -7.37
CA CYS A 239 8.13 2.93 -8.36
C CYS A 239 7.19 2.31 -9.40
N LEU A 240 7.42 1.06 -9.79
CA LEU A 240 6.59 0.34 -10.75
C LEU A 240 5.24 -0.05 -10.17
N ASN A 241 5.20 -0.55 -8.93
CA ASN A 241 3.95 -0.88 -8.26
C ASN A 241 4.08 -0.77 -6.74
N PRO A 242 3.65 0.35 -6.12
CA PRO A 242 3.80 0.57 -4.69
C PRO A 242 2.79 -0.24 -3.83
N SER A 243 1.87 -0.98 -4.45
CA SER A 243 0.91 -1.86 -3.77
C SER A 243 1.42 -3.29 -3.61
N ARG A 244 2.61 -3.63 -4.13
CA ARG A 244 3.20 -4.96 -3.94
C ARG A 244 3.46 -5.23 -2.46
N THR A 245 3.28 -6.48 -2.06
CA THR A 245 3.54 -6.91 -0.68
C THR A 245 5.03 -7.09 -0.39
N ASP A 246 5.82 -7.38 -1.42
CA ASP A 246 7.26 -7.63 -1.30
C ASP A 246 8.02 -7.02 -2.49
N HIS A 247 9.06 -6.26 -2.15
CA HIS A 247 9.99 -5.59 -3.06
C HIS A 247 11.41 -6.19 -2.99
N GLY A 248 11.60 -7.23 -2.19
CA GLY A 248 12.88 -7.90 -2.00
C GLY A 248 13.36 -8.63 -3.24
N ILE A 249 14.68 -8.81 -3.32
CA ILE A 249 15.35 -9.43 -4.47
C ILE A 249 14.88 -10.86 -4.75
N GLY A 250 14.53 -11.63 -3.73
CA GLY A 250 14.02 -13.00 -3.88
C GLY A 250 12.71 -13.03 -4.67
N ALA A 251 11.72 -12.23 -4.25
CA ALA A 251 10.44 -12.11 -4.94
C ALA A 251 10.60 -11.58 -6.38
N LEU A 252 11.52 -10.63 -6.58
CA LEU A 252 11.82 -10.10 -7.91
C LEU A 252 12.51 -11.12 -8.83
N ALA A 253 13.45 -11.90 -8.32
CA ALA A 253 14.13 -12.94 -9.08
C ALA A 253 13.16 -14.05 -9.51
N GLU A 254 12.29 -14.50 -8.60
CA GLU A 254 11.26 -15.49 -8.90
C GLU A 254 10.30 -14.99 -10.00
N GLU A 255 9.78 -13.77 -9.86
CA GLU A 255 8.80 -13.22 -10.81
C GLU A 255 9.40 -12.87 -12.18
N LEU A 256 10.56 -12.22 -12.20
CA LEU A 256 11.10 -11.59 -13.41
C LEU A 256 12.12 -12.44 -14.14
N LEU A 257 12.85 -13.30 -13.42
CA LEU A 257 13.82 -14.23 -14.01
C LEU A 257 13.27 -15.65 -14.08
N GLY A 258 12.25 -16.00 -13.27
CA GLY A 258 11.86 -17.39 -13.07
C GLY A 258 12.88 -18.18 -12.23
N GLU A 259 13.74 -17.48 -11.48
CA GLU A 259 14.82 -18.06 -10.68
C GLU A 259 14.52 -17.79 -9.19
N PRO A 260 13.81 -18.68 -8.48
CA PRO A 260 13.62 -18.51 -7.04
C PRO A 260 14.99 -18.56 -6.32
N LEU A 261 15.21 -17.63 -5.40
CA LEU A 261 16.38 -17.67 -4.52
C LEU A 261 16.16 -18.71 -3.42
N GLU A 262 16.28 -19.98 -3.79
CA GLU A 262 16.15 -21.13 -2.87
C GLU A 262 17.14 -21.03 -1.70
N PRO A 263 16.79 -21.60 -0.52
CA PRO A 263 17.69 -21.71 0.61
C PRO A 263 19.04 -22.27 0.17
N ALA A 264 20.10 -21.51 0.40
CA ALA A 264 21.45 -21.92 0.05
C ALA A 264 22.10 -22.71 1.19
N ALA A 265 23.07 -23.57 0.85
CA ALA A 265 23.83 -24.33 1.84
C ALA A 265 24.60 -23.43 2.83
N THR A 266 24.97 -22.23 2.41
CA THR A 266 25.64 -21.23 3.24
C THR A 266 25.14 -19.80 2.94
N PRO A 267 25.22 -18.87 3.91
CA PRO A 267 24.91 -17.45 3.68
C PRO A 267 25.72 -16.83 2.53
N ALA A 268 26.99 -17.24 2.37
CA ALA A 268 27.85 -16.81 1.27
C ALA A 268 27.27 -17.16 -0.11
N VAL A 269 26.80 -18.39 -0.28
CA VAL A 269 26.18 -18.83 -1.54
C VAL A 269 24.86 -18.10 -1.78
N ALA A 270 24.06 -17.83 -0.74
CA ALA A 270 22.85 -17.02 -0.86
C ALA A 270 23.17 -15.59 -1.34
N ALA A 271 24.15 -14.95 -0.73
CA ALA A 271 24.61 -13.62 -1.12
C ALA A 271 25.11 -13.59 -2.57
N CYS A 272 25.80 -14.64 -3.03
CA CYS A 272 26.20 -14.77 -4.42
C CYS A 272 25.02 -14.81 -5.38
N ARG A 273 24.08 -15.74 -5.15
CA ARG A 273 22.89 -15.89 -5.98
C ARG A 273 22.12 -14.57 -6.07
N ALA A 274 21.97 -13.88 -4.94
CA ALA A 274 21.36 -12.56 -4.88
C ALA A 274 22.16 -11.51 -5.68
N ALA A 275 23.49 -11.44 -5.56
CA ALA A 275 24.30 -10.50 -6.33
C ALA A 275 24.20 -10.74 -7.85
N ARG A 276 24.17 -11.99 -8.30
CA ARG A 276 23.91 -12.34 -9.70
C ARG A 276 22.51 -11.91 -10.13
N ALA A 277 21.49 -12.26 -9.35
CA ALA A 277 20.11 -11.87 -9.62
C ALA A 277 19.98 -10.35 -9.72
N ALA A 278 20.65 -9.60 -8.85
CA ALA A 278 20.63 -8.14 -8.87
C ALA A 278 21.14 -7.57 -10.20
N HIS A 279 22.21 -8.16 -10.72
CA HIS A 279 22.75 -7.77 -12.02
C HIS A 279 21.77 -8.08 -13.16
N ALA A 280 21.20 -9.29 -13.18
CA ALA A 280 20.25 -9.73 -14.21
C ALA A 280 18.92 -8.96 -14.17
N LEU A 281 18.44 -8.59 -12.98
CA LEU A 281 17.20 -7.84 -12.77
C LEU A 281 17.29 -6.38 -13.22
N ARG A 282 18.46 -5.75 -13.11
CA ARG A 282 18.64 -4.34 -13.43
C ARG A 282 18.12 -3.97 -14.83
N PRO A 283 18.58 -4.56 -15.95
CA PRO A 283 18.13 -4.15 -17.27
C PRO A 283 16.62 -4.31 -17.45
N LEU A 284 16.02 -5.38 -16.90
CA LEU A 284 14.58 -5.62 -16.97
C LEU A 284 13.77 -4.55 -16.22
N LEU A 285 14.22 -4.19 -15.02
CA LEU A 285 13.56 -3.14 -14.23
C LEU A 285 13.77 -1.76 -14.85
N ASP A 286 14.96 -1.48 -15.39
CA ASP A 286 15.27 -0.23 -16.08
C ASP A 286 14.39 -0.02 -17.31
N GLU A 287 14.21 -1.06 -18.12
CA GLU A 287 13.30 -1.05 -19.27
C GLU A 287 11.85 -0.83 -18.83
N ARG A 288 11.39 -1.54 -17.80
CA ARG A 288 10.03 -1.38 -17.27
C ARG A 288 9.79 0.03 -16.71
N LEU A 289 10.77 0.61 -16.02
CA LEU A 289 10.69 1.99 -15.51
C LEU A 289 10.48 2.97 -16.65
N ARG A 290 11.18 2.81 -17.78
CA ARG A 290 10.99 3.66 -18.97
C ARG A 290 9.63 3.41 -19.63
N ALA A 291 9.24 2.14 -19.82
CA ALA A 291 7.97 1.78 -20.43
C ALA A 291 6.75 2.30 -19.64
N HIS A 292 6.88 2.41 -18.33
CA HIS A 292 5.83 2.94 -17.44
C HIS A 292 6.03 4.41 -17.06
N GLU A 293 6.98 5.11 -17.69
CA GLU A 293 7.32 6.52 -17.43
C GLU A 293 7.74 6.82 -15.98
N MET A 294 8.17 5.80 -15.23
CA MET A 294 8.58 5.88 -13.83
C MET A 294 10.07 6.20 -13.65
N ASP A 295 10.84 6.27 -14.74
CA ASP A 295 12.28 6.54 -14.73
C ASP A 295 12.63 7.85 -14.02
N ARG A 296 11.86 8.93 -14.30
CA ARG A 296 12.07 10.24 -13.67
C ARG A 296 11.85 10.19 -12.17
N LEU A 297 10.73 9.59 -11.73
CA LEU A 297 10.42 9.44 -10.31
C LEU A 297 11.51 8.63 -9.58
N PHE A 298 11.97 7.55 -10.20
CA PHE A 298 13.02 6.71 -9.65
C PHE A 298 14.36 7.47 -9.52
N ARG A 299 14.82 8.11 -10.60
CA ARG A 299 16.16 8.73 -10.66
C ARG A 299 16.25 10.11 -10.01
N GLU A 300 15.20 10.93 -10.12
CA GLU A 300 15.22 12.31 -9.62
C GLU A 300 14.67 12.43 -8.20
N LEU A 301 13.83 11.48 -7.74
CA LEU A 301 13.24 11.52 -6.40
C LEU A 301 13.72 10.39 -5.49
N GLU A 302 13.39 9.13 -5.79
CA GLU A 302 13.57 8.04 -4.82
C GLU A 302 15.04 7.68 -4.58
N MET A 303 15.86 7.60 -5.63
CA MET A 303 17.28 7.28 -5.51
C MET A 303 18.08 8.37 -4.77
N PRO A 304 17.95 9.67 -5.09
CA PRO A 304 18.62 10.73 -4.32
C PRO A 304 18.11 10.82 -2.88
N LEU A 305 16.80 10.60 -2.67
CA LEU A 305 16.22 10.64 -1.33
C LEU A 305 16.80 9.57 -0.41
N ALA A 306 17.08 8.37 -0.93
CA ALA A 306 17.72 7.30 -0.17
C ALA A 306 19.05 7.75 0.47
N GLU A 307 19.78 8.67 -0.17
CA GLU A 307 20.99 9.27 0.41
C GLU A 307 20.67 10.21 1.58
N VAL A 308 19.66 11.07 1.44
CA VAL A 308 19.20 11.96 2.52
C VAL A 308 18.75 11.13 3.72
N LEU A 309 17.98 10.08 3.49
CA LEU A 309 17.49 9.19 4.55
C LEU A 309 18.66 8.50 5.25
N ALA A 310 19.66 8.00 4.51
CA ALA A 310 20.85 7.43 5.12
C ALA A 310 21.60 8.44 6.02
N GLU A 311 21.71 9.70 5.59
CA GLU A 311 22.29 10.78 6.41
C GLU A 311 21.48 11.04 7.69
N MET A 312 20.15 11.05 7.59
CA MET A 312 19.24 11.21 8.74
C MET A 312 19.37 10.03 9.72
N GLU A 313 19.37 8.79 9.22
CA GLU A 313 19.55 7.59 10.04
C GLU A 313 20.89 7.60 10.77
N LEU A 314 21.97 8.01 10.10
CA LEU A 314 23.31 8.14 10.69
C LEU A 314 23.38 9.25 11.73
N ALA A 315 22.72 10.40 11.50
CA ALA A 315 22.68 11.50 12.44
C ALA A 315 21.93 11.13 13.73
N GLY A 316 20.74 10.55 13.60
CA GLY A 316 19.86 10.25 14.74
C GLY A 316 19.43 11.49 15.53
N ILE A 317 18.61 11.30 16.56
CA ILE A 317 18.12 12.38 17.44
C ILE A 317 18.53 12.14 18.90
N ALA A 318 18.93 13.19 19.61
CA ALA A 318 19.29 13.09 21.02
C ALA A 318 18.05 12.95 21.91
N LEU A 319 18.21 12.23 23.03
CA LEU A 319 17.12 11.89 23.95
C LEU A 319 17.53 12.17 25.39
N ASP A 320 16.71 12.92 26.13
CA ASP A 320 16.83 13.10 27.57
C ASP A 320 16.33 11.86 28.31
N VAL A 321 17.22 10.86 28.40
CA VAL A 321 16.97 9.61 29.12
C VAL A 321 16.58 9.84 30.60
N PRO A 322 17.26 10.73 31.37
CA PRO A 322 16.82 11.09 32.70
C PRO A 322 15.38 11.64 32.78
N ALA A 323 14.94 12.47 31.83
CA ALA A 323 13.55 12.95 31.79
C ALA A 323 12.55 11.82 31.55
N LEU A 324 12.84 10.91 30.63
CA LEU A 324 12.00 9.74 30.41
C LEU A 324 11.95 8.81 31.62
N ALA A 325 13.05 8.64 32.36
CA ALA A 325 13.05 7.86 33.60
C ALA A 325 12.10 8.46 34.65
N ARG A 326 12.08 9.80 34.81
CA ARG A 326 11.13 10.49 35.69
C ARG A 326 9.68 10.29 35.24
N LEU A 327 9.42 10.42 33.93
CA LEU A 327 8.10 10.15 33.35
C LEU A 327 7.66 8.69 33.56
N SER A 328 8.58 7.74 33.49
CA SER A 328 8.30 6.32 33.71
C SER A 328 7.77 6.08 35.13
N THR A 329 8.43 6.66 36.14
CA THR A 329 7.98 6.59 37.53
C THR A 329 6.59 7.23 37.70
N GLU A 330 6.39 8.44 37.17
CA GLU A 330 5.11 9.15 37.29
C GLU A 330 3.96 8.38 36.62
N PHE A 331 4.17 7.88 35.40
CA PHE A 331 3.16 7.09 34.69
C PHE A 331 2.88 5.78 35.41
N GLY A 332 3.91 5.16 36.02
CA GLY A 332 3.73 3.99 36.88
C GLY A 332 2.76 4.25 38.04
N THR A 333 3.01 5.30 38.81
CA THR A 333 2.14 5.70 39.92
C THR A 333 0.72 6.03 39.47
N ALA A 334 0.56 6.74 38.34
CA ALA A 334 -0.75 7.06 37.79
C ALA A 334 -1.51 5.82 37.31
N LEU A 335 -0.82 4.82 36.74
CA LEU A 335 -1.41 3.55 36.33
C LEU A 335 -1.86 2.70 37.52
N GLU A 336 -1.09 2.67 38.60
CA GLU A 336 -1.48 1.98 39.84
C GLU A 336 -2.75 2.59 40.45
N ARG A 337 -2.84 3.93 40.48
CA ARG A 337 -4.06 4.63 40.91
C ARG A 337 -5.26 4.29 40.02
N LEU A 338 -5.11 4.39 38.70
CA LEU A 338 -6.18 4.05 37.74
C LEU A 338 -6.61 2.59 37.88
N MET A 339 -5.66 1.68 38.08
CA MET A 339 -5.93 0.25 38.30
C MET A 339 -6.77 0.03 39.55
N THR A 340 -6.46 0.74 40.64
CA THR A 340 -7.22 0.67 41.91
C THR A 340 -8.65 1.20 41.72
N GLU A 341 -8.81 2.34 41.04
CA GLU A 341 -10.13 2.90 40.70
C GLU A 341 -10.94 1.95 39.81
N ILE A 342 -10.29 1.33 38.83
CA ILE A 342 -10.90 0.35 37.92
C ILE A 342 -11.39 -0.88 38.68
N TYR A 343 -10.59 -1.44 39.59
CA TYR A 343 -10.98 -2.60 40.39
C TYR A 343 -12.12 -2.27 41.35
N ALA A 344 -12.10 -1.09 41.96
CA ALA A 344 -13.20 -0.62 42.81
C ALA A 344 -14.51 -0.49 42.01
N LEU A 345 -14.47 0.08 40.81
CA LEU A 345 -15.64 0.21 39.92
C LEU A 345 -16.11 -1.13 39.35
N ALA A 346 -15.20 -2.08 39.13
CA ALA A 346 -15.52 -3.41 38.62
C ALA A 346 -16.00 -4.38 39.71
N GLY A 347 -15.71 -4.09 40.98
CA GLY A 347 -15.96 -5.00 42.11
C GLY A 347 -15.06 -6.24 42.13
N CYS A 348 -14.02 -6.28 41.29
CA CYS A 348 -13.08 -7.40 41.20
C CYS A 348 -11.79 -7.00 40.49
N GLU A 349 -10.75 -7.77 40.74
CA GLU A 349 -9.50 -7.72 39.96
C GLU A 349 -9.63 -8.52 38.67
N PHE A 350 -9.03 -8.00 37.59
CA PHE A 350 -8.95 -8.64 36.29
C PHE A 350 -7.83 -8.00 35.45
N ASN A 351 -7.39 -8.67 34.40
CA ASN A 351 -6.45 -8.10 33.45
C ASN A 351 -7.15 -7.05 32.57
N ILE A 352 -6.92 -5.77 32.89
CA ILE A 352 -7.48 -4.58 32.22
C ILE A 352 -7.13 -4.55 30.71
N SER A 353 -5.96 -5.08 30.36
CA SER A 353 -5.49 -5.15 28.97
C SER A 353 -6.12 -6.31 28.19
N SER A 354 -6.81 -7.25 28.84
CA SER A 354 -7.43 -8.42 28.21
C SER A 354 -8.86 -8.13 27.72
N PRO A 355 -9.11 -8.06 26.39
CA PRO A 355 -10.46 -7.82 25.88
C PRO A 355 -11.50 -8.87 26.32
N PRO A 356 -11.18 -10.19 26.40
CA PRO A 356 -12.10 -11.18 26.94
C PRO A 356 -12.53 -10.90 28.39
N GLN A 357 -11.58 -10.65 29.30
CA GLN A 357 -11.92 -10.42 30.70
C GLN A 357 -12.70 -9.12 30.88
N LEU A 358 -12.32 -8.06 30.16
CA LEU A 358 -13.06 -6.80 30.17
C LEU A 358 -14.51 -6.97 29.69
N ARG A 359 -14.73 -7.82 28.68
CA ARG A 359 -16.08 -8.13 28.16
C ARG A 359 -16.96 -8.75 29.23
N THR A 360 -16.43 -9.74 29.95
CA THR A 360 -17.13 -10.40 31.06
C THR A 360 -17.46 -9.40 32.18
N VAL A 361 -16.51 -8.54 32.54
CA VAL A 361 -16.76 -7.50 33.57
C VAL A 361 -17.85 -6.53 33.12
N LEU A 362 -17.75 -5.97 31.91
CA LEU A 362 -18.70 -4.94 31.43
C LEU A 362 -20.11 -5.49 31.23
N PHE A 363 -20.26 -6.63 30.56
CA PHE A 363 -21.56 -7.08 30.07
C PHE A 363 -22.19 -8.20 30.89
N GLU A 364 -21.41 -9.03 31.58
CA GLU A 364 -21.96 -10.13 32.39
C GLU A 364 -22.06 -9.74 33.86
N ARG A 365 -21.04 -9.08 34.43
CA ARG A 365 -21.05 -8.69 35.85
C ARG A 365 -21.76 -7.36 36.12
N LEU A 366 -21.33 -6.31 35.42
CA LEU A 366 -21.93 -4.98 35.57
C LEU A 366 -23.24 -4.83 34.78
N ASN A 367 -23.55 -5.79 33.91
CA ASN A 367 -24.76 -5.84 33.10
C ASN A 367 -25.02 -4.53 32.33
N ILE A 368 -23.95 -3.89 31.84
CA ILE A 368 -24.04 -2.68 31.01
C ILE A 368 -24.73 -3.04 29.69
N SER A 369 -25.56 -2.14 29.18
CA SER A 369 -26.34 -2.37 27.96
C SER A 369 -25.48 -2.82 26.79
N THR A 370 -25.91 -3.90 26.13
CA THR A 370 -25.28 -4.38 24.88
C THR A 370 -25.89 -3.74 23.64
N ARG A 371 -26.88 -2.84 23.81
CA ARG A 371 -27.63 -2.23 22.72
C ARG A 371 -26.71 -1.37 21.86
N GLY A 372 -26.59 -1.71 20.57
CA GLY A 372 -25.74 -0.97 19.63
C GLY A 372 -24.24 -1.27 19.74
N VAL A 373 -23.84 -2.25 20.56
CA VAL A 373 -22.46 -2.74 20.62
C VAL A 373 -22.21 -3.70 19.46
N ARG A 374 -21.17 -3.42 18.66
CA ARG A 374 -20.80 -4.29 17.53
C ARG A 374 -20.23 -5.61 18.04
N ARG A 375 -20.54 -6.71 17.35
CA ARG A 375 -19.91 -8.02 17.56
C ARG A 375 -18.79 -8.22 16.55
N GLY A 376 -17.60 -8.56 17.05
CA GLY A 376 -16.50 -9.05 16.24
C GLY A 376 -16.44 -10.58 16.24
N LYS A 377 -15.38 -11.13 15.63
CA LYS A 377 -15.16 -12.60 15.55
C LYS A 377 -15.13 -13.30 16.91
N THR A 378 -14.73 -12.60 17.97
CA THR A 378 -14.55 -13.16 19.33
C THR A 378 -15.64 -12.71 20.32
N GLY A 379 -16.71 -12.05 19.87
CA GLY A 379 -17.83 -11.58 20.71
C GLY A 379 -18.04 -10.05 20.67
N LEU A 380 -18.69 -9.48 21.70
CA LEU A 380 -18.93 -8.03 21.83
C LEU A 380 -17.63 -7.22 21.87
N SER A 381 -17.46 -6.24 20.98
CA SER A 381 -16.23 -5.43 20.90
C SER A 381 -16.03 -4.59 22.16
N THR A 382 -14.76 -4.42 22.55
CA THR A 382 -14.31 -3.50 23.62
C THR A 382 -13.28 -2.50 23.08
N ASP A 383 -13.44 -2.14 21.81
CA ASP A 383 -12.60 -1.15 21.12
C ASP A 383 -12.92 0.27 21.62
N VAL A 384 -12.04 1.22 21.27
CA VAL A 384 -12.12 2.61 21.75
C VAL A 384 -13.49 3.24 21.51
N ASP A 385 -14.07 3.06 20.32
CA ASP A 385 -15.37 3.62 19.97
C ASP A 385 -16.53 3.03 20.78
N VAL A 386 -16.43 1.74 21.13
CA VAL A 386 -17.45 1.09 21.98
C VAL A 386 -17.31 1.61 23.41
N LEU A 387 -16.10 1.60 23.96
CA LEU A 387 -15.86 2.08 25.33
C LEU A 387 -16.25 3.55 25.51
N ARG A 388 -16.02 4.40 24.51
CA ARG A 388 -16.46 5.81 24.54
C ARG A 388 -17.97 5.96 24.63
N ARG A 389 -18.73 5.09 23.97
CA ARG A 389 -20.20 5.10 24.06
C ARG A 389 -20.67 4.58 25.41
N LEU A 390 -20.08 3.48 25.88
CA LEU A 390 -20.41 2.90 27.19
C LEU A 390 -20.03 3.81 28.36
N ALA A 391 -19.07 4.71 28.18
CA ALA A 391 -18.69 5.72 29.17
C ALA A 391 -19.84 6.67 29.54
N ALA A 392 -20.86 6.82 28.68
CA ALA A 392 -22.06 7.59 29.00
C ALA A 392 -22.99 6.86 29.99
N GLU A 393 -22.91 5.52 30.05
CA GLU A 393 -23.74 4.69 30.92
C GLU A 393 -23.03 4.32 32.23
N HIS A 394 -21.69 4.18 32.21
CA HIS A 394 -20.91 3.77 33.37
C HIS A 394 -19.51 4.41 33.38
N PRO A 395 -18.95 4.80 34.55
CA PRO A 395 -17.63 5.45 34.63
C PRO A 395 -16.46 4.52 34.27
N LEU A 396 -16.58 3.20 34.51
CA LEU A 396 -15.51 2.22 34.26
C LEU A 396 -14.93 2.29 32.84
N PRO A 397 -15.70 2.24 31.73
CA PRO A 397 -15.17 2.39 30.38
C PRO A 397 -14.26 3.60 30.15
N ALA A 398 -14.57 4.76 30.74
CA ALA A 398 -13.73 5.96 30.63
C ALA A 398 -12.36 5.74 31.29
N LYS A 399 -12.34 5.16 32.49
CA LYS A 399 -11.11 4.80 33.22
C LYS A 399 -10.27 3.76 32.49
N ILE A 400 -10.91 2.79 31.83
CA ILE A 400 -10.21 1.81 30.98
C ILE A 400 -9.54 2.49 29.79
N LEU A 401 -10.20 3.48 29.17
CA LEU A 401 -9.61 4.25 28.07
C LEU A 401 -8.39 5.06 28.54
N GLU A 402 -8.50 5.75 29.69
CA GLU A 402 -7.39 6.47 30.33
C GLU A 402 -6.21 5.53 30.60
N TYR A 403 -6.47 4.39 31.26
CA TYR A 403 -5.46 3.37 31.57
C TYR A 403 -4.78 2.85 30.30
N ARG A 404 -5.54 2.44 29.29
CA ARG A 404 -4.98 1.91 28.03
C ARG A 404 -4.15 2.94 27.29
N ALA A 405 -4.59 4.20 27.27
CA ALA A 405 -3.84 5.28 26.64
C ALA A 405 -2.50 5.50 27.35
N LEU A 406 -2.51 5.64 28.68
CA LEU A 406 -1.30 5.88 29.47
C LEU A 406 -0.36 4.67 29.47
N ALA A 407 -0.89 3.45 29.61
CA ALA A 407 -0.12 2.22 29.57
C ALA A 407 0.60 2.05 28.22
N LYS A 408 -0.08 2.36 27.11
CA LYS A 408 0.52 2.35 25.78
C LYS A 408 1.62 3.40 25.65
N LEU A 409 1.39 4.63 26.11
CA LEU A 409 2.42 5.69 26.10
C LEU A 409 3.67 5.28 26.89
N LYS A 410 3.47 4.70 28.08
CA LYS A 410 4.55 4.22 28.93
C LYS A 410 5.35 3.11 28.25
N SER A 411 4.68 2.04 27.82
CA SER A 411 5.36 0.86 27.27
C SER A 411 5.98 1.11 25.90
N THR A 412 5.31 1.87 25.03
CA THR A 412 5.74 2.08 23.64
C THR A 412 6.83 3.13 23.53
N TYR A 413 6.81 4.15 24.38
CA TYR A 413 7.71 5.30 24.25
C TYR A 413 8.60 5.48 25.49
N VAL A 414 8.01 5.66 26.66
CA VAL A 414 8.76 6.08 27.86
C VAL A 414 9.77 5.03 28.31
N ASP A 415 9.38 3.75 28.30
CA ASP A 415 10.23 2.65 28.73
C ASP A 415 11.09 2.10 27.56
N ALA A 416 10.54 2.05 26.36
CA ALA A 416 11.21 1.43 25.22
C ALA A 416 12.29 2.31 24.58
N LEU A 417 12.05 3.61 24.42
CA LEU A 417 13.00 4.49 23.70
C LEU A 417 14.37 4.59 24.39
N PRO A 418 14.48 4.73 25.73
CA PRO A 418 15.78 4.74 26.41
C PRO A 418 16.63 3.49 26.15
N ALA A 419 16.00 2.32 26.05
CA ALA A 419 16.69 1.06 25.79
C ALA A 419 17.21 0.94 24.35
N LEU A 420 16.70 1.77 23.43
CA LEU A 420 17.09 1.79 22.02
C LEU A 420 18.15 2.84 21.69
N VAL A 421 18.54 3.68 22.65
CA VAL A 421 19.60 4.69 22.48
C VAL A 421 20.93 4.00 22.24
N ASP A 422 21.60 4.40 21.17
CA ASP A 422 22.93 3.89 20.83
C ASP A 422 23.95 4.35 21.88
N PRO A 423 24.72 3.44 22.51
CA PRO A 423 25.64 3.78 23.59
C PRO A 423 26.84 4.61 23.11
N THR A 424 27.19 4.53 21.82
CA THR A 424 28.35 5.21 21.21
C THR A 424 27.97 6.63 20.81
N THR A 425 26.86 6.80 20.10
CA THR A 425 26.41 8.13 19.63
C THR A 425 25.60 8.87 20.67
N ARG A 426 25.04 8.15 21.66
CA ARG A 426 24.08 8.66 22.66
C ARG A 426 22.81 9.22 22.01
N ARG A 427 22.48 8.73 20.80
CA ARG A 427 21.33 9.17 20.00
C ARG A 427 20.45 7.98 19.64
N LEU A 428 19.21 8.28 19.31
CA LEU A 428 18.25 7.33 18.79
C LEU A 428 18.28 7.35 17.26
N HIS A 429 18.39 6.16 16.66
CA HIS A 429 18.49 5.98 15.22
C HIS A 429 17.31 5.15 14.73
N THR A 430 16.32 5.81 14.13
CA THR A 430 15.18 5.15 13.47
C THR A 430 15.56 4.76 12.03
N SER A 431 14.88 3.77 11.47
CA SER A 431 14.98 3.41 10.05
C SER A 431 13.84 4.05 9.26
N PHE A 432 14.14 4.78 8.17
CA PHE A 432 13.15 5.41 7.29
C PHE A 432 12.88 4.56 6.04
N ASN A 433 11.68 4.01 5.89
CA ASN A 433 11.37 3.09 4.80
C ASN A 433 10.60 3.79 3.68
N GLN A 434 11.13 3.73 2.46
CA GLN A 434 10.50 4.31 1.26
C GLN A 434 9.44 3.39 0.64
N THR A 435 9.54 2.07 0.85
CA THR A 435 8.83 1.03 0.08
C THR A 435 7.64 0.40 0.83
N VAL A 436 7.02 1.12 1.77
CA VAL A 436 5.95 0.56 2.63
C VAL A 436 4.56 1.08 2.30
N ALA A 437 4.37 2.41 2.27
CA ALA A 437 3.04 2.97 2.07
C ALA A 437 2.71 3.06 0.58
N ALA A 438 1.58 2.50 0.13
CA ALA A 438 1.17 2.59 -1.29
C ALA A 438 0.97 4.04 -1.80
N THR A 439 0.87 5.01 -0.90
CA THR A 439 0.73 6.44 -1.24
C THR A 439 2.05 7.17 -1.46
N GLY A 440 3.21 6.53 -1.30
CA GLY A 440 4.50 7.22 -1.45
C GLY A 440 5.06 7.79 -0.13
N ARG A 441 4.30 7.78 0.96
CA ARG A 441 4.76 8.29 2.26
C ARG A 441 5.91 7.45 2.82
N LEU A 442 6.86 8.12 3.47
CA LEU A 442 7.86 7.45 4.29
C LEU A 442 7.18 6.79 5.50
N SER A 443 7.71 5.67 5.95
CA SER A 443 7.41 5.11 7.27
C SER A 443 8.68 5.06 8.13
N SER A 444 8.51 4.90 9.44
CA SER A 444 9.62 4.83 10.40
C SER A 444 9.48 3.57 11.24
N SER A 445 10.58 2.85 11.45
CA SER A 445 10.64 1.65 12.30
C SER A 445 11.89 1.64 13.18
N ASP A 446 11.85 0.79 14.22
CA ASP A 446 12.98 0.49 15.10
C ASP A 446 13.72 1.70 15.71
N PRO A 447 13.02 2.68 16.34
CA PRO A 447 11.58 2.70 16.64
C PRO A 447 10.76 3.57 15.67
N ASN A 448 9.43 3.43 15.70
CA ASN A 448 8.54 4.28 14.91
C ASN A 448 8.37 5.66 15.55
N LEU A 449 9.07 6.66 15.01
CA LEU A 449 9.04 8.04 15.48
C LEU A 449 7.93 8.89 14.83
N GLN A 450 7.27 8.38 13.78
CA GLN A 450 6.17 9.10 13.13
C GLN A 450 4.89 9.12 13.96
N ASN A 451 4.70 8.15 14.86
CA ASN A 451 3.45 7.96 15.60
C ASN A 451 3.46 8.57 17.01
N ILE A 452 4.46 9.40 17.35
CA ILE A 452 4.56 10.01 18.69
C ILE A 452 3.45 11.06 18.86
N PRO A 453 2.52 10.87 19.80
CA PRO A 453 1.36 11.75 19.96
C PRO A 453 1.76 13.17 20.35
N ILE A 454 1.04 14.16 19.81
CA ILE A 454 1.23 15.58 20.14
C ILE A 454 0.00 16.23 20.80
N ARG A 455 -1.19 15.67 20.57
CA ARG A 455 -2.45 16.31 20.98
C ARG A 455 -2.74 16.22 22.47
N THR A 456 -2.06 15.31 23.19
CA THR A 456 -2.22 15.12 24.63
C THR A 456 -1.03 15.71 25.38
N GLU A 457 -1.25 16.09 26.63
CA GLU A 457 -0.19 16.64 27.48
C GLU A 457 0.94 15.61 27.68
N GLU A 458 0.59 14.36 27.93
CA GLU A 458 1.54 13.26 28.07
C GLU A 458 2.36 13.06 26.80
N GLY A 459 1.74 13.22 25.62
CA GLY A 459 2.43 13.15 24.33
C GLY A 459 3.43 14.29 24.14
N ARG A 460 3.04 15.52 24.49
CA ARG A 460 3.94 16.69 24.49
C ARG A 460 5.11 16.50 25.44
N ARG A 461 4.89 15.91 26.62
CA ARG A 461 5.98 15.63 27.57
C ARG A 461 6.96 14.58 27.06
N ILE A 462 6.48 13.57 26.32
CA ILE A 462 7.35 12.59 25.63
C ILE A 462 8.13 13.28 24.51
N ARG A 463 7.49 14.10 23.67
CA ARG A 463 8.18 14.88 22.62
C ARG A 463 9.23 15.83 23.19
N ALA A 464 9.00 16.41 24.37
CA ALA A 464 9.96 17.29 25.04
C ALA A 464 11.25 16.58 25.47
N ALA A 465 11.24 15.24 25.56
CA ALA A 465 12.46 14.47 25.82
C ALA A 465 13.38 14.35 24.59
N PHE A 466 12.91 14.70 23.39
CA PHE A 466 13.75 14.77 22.20
C PHE A 466 14.39 16.16 22.15
N ILE A 467 15.71 16.22 22.28
CA ILE A 467 16.45 17.46 22.53
C ILE A 467 17.49 17.74 21.43
N ALA A 468 17.88 19.01 21.31
CA ALA A 468 19.05 19.38 20.51
C ALA A 468 20.36 18.95 21.20
N ALA A 469 21.40 18.69 20.41
CA ALA A 469 22.76 18.62 20.93
C ALA A 469 23.20 19.96 21.58
N PRO A 470 24.18 19.95 22.50
CA PRO A 470 24.73 21.19 23.05
C PRO A 470 25.20 22.18 21.96
N GLY A 471 24.88 23.46 22.13
CA GLY A 471 25.18 24.52 21.15
C GLY A 471 24.32 24.50 19.88
N HIS A 472 23.25 23.69 19.88
CA HIS A 472 22.30 23.57 18.78
C HIS A 472 20.87 23.84 19.26
N ARG A 473 20.00 24.14 18.30
CA ARG A 473 18.54 24.24 18.45
C ARG A 473 17.89 23.20 17.55
N LEU A 474 16.71 22.71 17.95
CA LEU A 474 15.84 21.99 17.02
C LEU A 474 15.02 23.01 16.24
N LEU A 475 14.91 22.80 14.95
CA LEU A 475 14.13 23.62 14.02
C LEU A 475 13.06 22.73 13.38
N SER A 476 11.79 23.02 13.63
CA SER A 476 10.66 22.38 12.96
C SER A 476 10.20 23.25 11.79
N ALA A 477 9.92 22.61 10.66
CA ALA A 477 9.34 23.22 9.48
C ALA A 477 8.17 22.35 9.00
N ASP A 478 6.94 22.83 9.17
CA ASP A 478 5.70 22.09 8.86
C ASP A 478 4.92 22.76 7.73
N TYR A 479 4.42 21.98 6.78
CA TYR A 479 3.58 22.55 5.73
C TYR A 479 2.18 22.90 6.25
N SER A 480 1.79 24.15 6.09
CA SER A 480 0.45 24.59 6.44
C SER A 480 -0.58 24.03 5.44
N GLN A 481 -1.26 22.95 5.85
CA GLN A 481 -2.39 22.34 5.13
C GLN A 481 -2.07 21.88 3.70
N ILE A 482 -0.92 21.23 3.51
CA ILE A 482 -0.43 20.78 2.19
C ILE A 482 -1.47 19.99 1.39
N GLU A 483 -2.20 19.08 2.03
CA GLU A 483 -3.20 18.25 1.33
C GLU A 483 -4.35 19.09 0.73
N LEU A 484 -4.77 20.17 1.40
CA LEU A 484 -5.82 21.04 0.88
C LEU A 484 -5.28 21.97 -0.23
N ARG A 485 -4.02 22.39 -0.15
CA ARG A 485 -3.36 23.16 -1.22
C ARG A 485 -3.19 22.30 -2.48
N VAL A 486 -2.80 21.04 -2.32
CA VAL A 486 -2.74 20.06 -3.41
C VAL A 486 -4.13 19.81 -3.99
N LEU A 487 -5.17 19.65 -3.15
CA LEU A 487 -6.55 19.53 -3.63
C LEU A 487 -6.97 20.75 -4.46
N ALA A 488 -6.64 21.96 -4.00
CA ALA A 488 -6.91 23.20 -4.73
C ALA A 488 -6.23 23.22 -6.11
N ALA A 489 -4.96 22.83 -6.16
CA ALA A 489 -4.18 22.76 -7.39
C ALA A 489 -4.74 21.71 -8.37
N LEU A 490 -4.96 20.47 -7.91
CA LEU A 490 -5.44 19.36 -8.76
C LEU A 490 -6.89 19.54 -9.22
N SER A 491 -7.72 20.17 -8.39
CA SER A 491 -9.12 20.42 -8.74
C SER A 491 -9.31 21.60 -9.69
N GLY A 492 -8.35 22.53 -9.71
CA GLY A 492 -8.49 23.79 -10.44
C GLY A 492 -9.64 24.67 -9.92
N ASP A 493 -10.13 24.41 -8.70
CA ASP A 493 -11.23 25.18 -8.12
C ASP A 493 -10.76 26.61 -7.80
N ARG A 494 -11.32 27.58 -8.53
CA ARG A 494 -10.91 28.99 -8.41
C ARG A 494 -11.11 29.54 -7.01
N ARG A 495 -12.24 29.22 -6.36
CA ARG A 495 -12.56 29.78 -5.04
C ARG A 495 -11.62 29.27 -3.98
N LEU A 496 -11.33 27.97 -4.02
CA LEU A 496 -10.37 27.34 -3.11
C LEU A 496 -8.94 27.84 -3.36
N GLY A 497 -8.53 27.95 -4.63
CA GLY A 497 -7.23 28.53 -5.00
C GLY A 497 -7.07 29.99 -4.58
N ASP A 498 -8.09 30.82 -4.79
CA ASP A 498 -8.07 32.24 -4.40
C ASP A 498 -8.00 32.41 -2.88
N ALA A 499 -8.69 31.56 -2.11
CA ALA A 499 -8.59 31.57 -0.64
C ALA A 499 -7.15 31.35 -0.17
N PHE A 500 -6.42 30.41 -0.78
CA PHE A 500 -5.02 30.17 -0.44
C PHE A 500 -4.08 31.28 -0.92
N ARG A 501 -4.37 31.94 -2.05
CA ARG A 501 -3.60 33.10 -2.52
C ARG A 501 -3.80 34.33 -1.65
N ALA A 502 -4.98 34.48 -1.07
CA ALA A 502 -5.33 35.52 -0.12
C ALA A 502 -4.93 35.19 1.33
N ASP A 503 -4.28 34.04 1.56
CA ASP A 503 -3.83 33.57 2.88
C ASP A 503 -4.95 33.46 3.92
N GLU A 504 -6.15 33.09 3.46
CA GLU A 504 -7.34 32.96 4.31
C GLU A 504 -7.37 31.63 5.08
N ASP A 505 -7.95 31.62 6.28
CA ASP A 505 -8.25 30.38 7.01
C ASP A 505 -9.40 29.64 6.30
N ILE A 506 -9.04 28.59 5.56
CA ILE A 506 -10.00 27.80 4.77
C ILE A 506 -11.06 27.11 5.62
N HIS A 507 -10.75 26.76 6.87
CA HIS A 507 -11.72 26.15 7.77
C HIS A 507 -12.72 27.20 8.27
N ALA A 508 -12.25 28.40 8.60
CA ALA A 508 -13.13 29.49 9.01
C ALA A 508 -14.03 29.96 7.85
N ARG A 509 -13.48 30.02 6.62
CA ARG A 509 -14.26 30.33 5.42
C ARG A 509 -15.33 29.29 5.14
N THR A 510 -14.94 28.01 5.07
CA THR A 510 -15.91 26.92 4.89
C THR A 510 -16.93 26.88 6.03
N ALA A 511 -16.55 27.26 7.25
CA ALA A 511 -17.48 27.39 8.37
C ALA A 511 -18.54 28.47 8.15
N ALA A 512 -18.12 29.68 7.76
CA ALA A 512 -19.03 30.79 7.51
C ALA A 512 -20.02 30.49 6.37
N GLU A 513 -19.59 29.71 5.38
CA GLU A 513 -20.37 29.42 4.18
C GLU A 513 -21.26 28.17 4.30
N VAL A 514 -20.84 27.15 5.05
CA VAL A 514 -21.56 25.86 5.19
C VAL A 514 -22.30 25.72 6.52
N PHE A 515 -21.81 26.37 7.58
CA PHE A 515 -22.28 26.23 8.96
C PHE A 515 -22.66 27.58 9.58
N GLY A 516 -23.22 28.49 8.78
CA GLY A 516 -23.56 29.86 9.21
C GLY A 516 -24.57 29.95 10.37
N ASP A 517 -25.24 28.85 10.69
CA ASP A 517 -26.14 28.70 11.84
C ASP A 517 -25.42 28.31 13.15
N ARG A 518 -24.10 28.04 13.11
CA ARG A 518 -23.29 27.62 14.26
C ARG A 518 -22.39 28.73 14.78
N SER A 519 -21.89 28.57 16.00
CA SER A 519 -20.85 29.45 16.55
C SER A 519 -19.60 29.38 15.66
N PRO A 520 -18.79 30.46 15.53
CA PRO A 520 -17.58 30.43 14.72
C PRO A 520 -16.60 29.31 15.11
N ALA A 521 -16.47 29.02 16.41
CA ALA A 521 -15.60 27.96 16.91
C ALA A 521 -16.11 26.56 16.53
N ASP A 522 -17.41 26.30 16.71
CA ASP A 522 -18.02 25.02 16.37
C ASP A 522 -18.09 24.81 14.85
N GLY A 523 -18.48 25.84 14.10
CA GLY A 523 -18.50 25.84 12.65
C GLY A 523 -17.12 25.53 12.08
N ARG A 524 -16.05 26.18 12.59
CA ARG A 524 -14.66 25.91 12.17
C ARG A 524 -14.25 24.46 12.46
N ARG A 525 -14.63 23.92 13.62
CA ARG A 525 -14.37 22.52 13.97
C ARG A 525 -15.05 21.56 13.00
N LEU A 526 -16.32 21.78 12.68
CA LEU A 526 -17.08 20.94 11.74
C LEU A 526 -16.55 21.06 10.31
N ALA A 527 -16.23 22.28 9.87
CA ALA A 527 -15.61 22.55 8.57
C ALA A 527 -14.26 21.86 8.43
N LYS A 528 -13.46 21.79 9.49
CA LYS A 528 -12.21 21.02 9.50
C LYS A 528 -12.48 19.54 9.23
N VAL A 529 -13.45 18.93 9.92
CA VAL A 529 -13.82 17.51 9.72
C VAL A 529 -14.29 17.26 8.29
N ILE A 530 -15.10 18.15 7.71
CA ILE A 530 -15.56 18.01 6.31
C ILE A 530 -14.41 18.18 5.32
N ASN A 531 -13.60 19.24 5.44
CA ASN A 531 -12.48 19.48 4.52
C ASN A 531 -11.54 18.28 4.45
N PHE A 532 -11.11 17.75 5.60
CA PHE A 532 -10.28 16.55 5.64
C PHE A 532 -11.07 15.31 5.21
N GLY A 533 -12.32 15.18 5.62
CA GLY A 533 -13.16 14.05 5.22
C GLY A 533 -13.28 13.91 3.70
N ILE A 534 -13.46 15.02 2.98
CA ILE A 534 -13.57 15.02 1.52
C ILE A 534 -12.25 14.61 0.86
N VAL A 535 -11.10 15.08 1.38
CA VAL A 535 -9.76 14.62 0.94
C VAL A 535 -9.62 13.09 1.07
N TYR A 536 -10.27 12.47 2.06
CA TYR A 536 -10.24 11.01 2.28
C TYR A 536 -11.42 10.27 1.64
N GLY A 537 -12.19 10.90 0.75
CA GLY A 537 -13.36 10.27 0.11
C GLY A 537 -14.46 9.88 1.09
N MET A 538 -14.64 10.63 2.17
CA MET A 538 -15.64 10.37 3.20
C MET A 538 -17.06 10.49 2.63
N GLY A 539 -17.82 9.41 2.69
CA GLY A 539 -19.25 9.43 2.36
C GLY A 539 -20.13 9.98 3.50
N PRO A 540 -21.40 10.32 3.22
CA PRO A 540 -22.33 10.93 4.18
C PRO A 540 -22.50 10.15 5.49
N ALA A 541 -22.53 8.81 5.42
CA ALA A 541 -22.68 7.97 6.62
C ALA A 541 -21.48 8.06 7.58
N ARG A 542 -20.26 8.26 7.06
CA ARG A 542 -19.08 8.47 7.90
C ARG A 542 -19.05 9.90 8.44
N ALA A 543 -19.39 10.89 7.60
CA ALA A 543 -19.50 12.28 8.03
C ALA A 543 -20.52 12.46 9.17
N ALA A 544 -21.70 11.86 9.07
CA ALA A 544 -22.72 11.87 10.13
C ALA A 544 -22.16 11.41 11.49
N ARG A 545 -21.37 10.32 11.49
CA ARG A 545 -20.76 9.79 12.72
C ARG A 545 -19.66 10.69 13.29
N GLU A 546 -18.80 11.23 12.43
CA GLU A 546 -17.68 12.08 12.89
C GLU A 546 -18.15 13.47 13.34
N LEU A 547 -19.20 13.99 12.70
CA LEU A 547 -19.82 15.28 13.03
C LEU A 547 -20.83 15.16 14.19
N GLY A 548 -21.35 13.96 14.46
CA GLY A 548 -22.39 13.74 15.47
C GLY A 548 -23.76 14.28 15.05
N VAL A 549 -24.06 14.28 13.74
CA VAL A 549 -25.33 14.78 13.17
C VAL A 549 -26.11 13.66 12.48
N SER A 550 -27.35 13.92 12.07
CA SER A 550 -28.14 12.95 11.31
C SER A 550 -27.59 12.72 9.90
N LEU A 551 -27.92 11.58 9.29
CA LEU A 551 -27.51 11.27 7.91
C LEU A 551 -28.01 12.33 6.89
N PRO A 552 -29.27 12.81 6.96
CA PRO A 552 -29.72 13.90 6.09
C PRO A 552 -28.92 15.19 6.26
N GLU A 553 -28.61 15.60 7.50
CA GLU A 553 -27.79 16.80 7.76
C GLU A 553 -26.37 16.64 7.19
N ALA A 554 -25.72 15.49 7.42
CA ALA A 554 -24.40 15.23 6.86
C ALA A 554 -24.38 15.25 5.33
N THR A 555 -25.43 14.73 4.70
CA THR A 555 -25.60 14.77 3.24
C THR A 555 -25.74 16.21 2.77
N ALA A 556 -26.58 17.01 3.44
CA ALA A 556 -26.77 18.43 3.12
C ALA A 556 -25.46 19.23 3.24
N TYR A 557 -24.64 18.98 4.26
CA TYR A 557 -23.34 19.65 4.40
C TYR A 557 -22.35 19.29 3.29
N ILE A 558 -22.30 18.03 2.87
CA ILE A 558 -21.45 17.59 1.75
C ILE A 558 -21.92 18.23 0.44
N GLU A 559 -23.22 18.26 0.19
CA GLU A 559 -23.80 18.90 -1.00
C GLU A 559 -23.55 20.41 -1.01
N ALA A 560 -23.71 21.09 0.12
CA ALA A 560 -23.40 22.50 0.26
C ALA A 560 -21.91 22.79 -0.02
N TYR A 561 -21.01 21.93 0.48
CA TYR A 561 -19.59 22.03 0.18
C TYR A 561 -19.31 21.89 -1.32
N PHE A 562 -19.85 20.87 -1.99
CA PHE A 562 -19.63 20.68 -3.43
C PHE A 562 -20.31 21.75 -4.29
N GLY A 563 -21.45 22.29 -3.85
CA GLY A 563 -22.07 23.45 -4.49
C GLY A 563 -21.18 24.69 -4.39
N ARG A 564 -20.40 24.81 -3.31
CA ARG A 564 -19.45 25.91 -3.11
C ARG A 564 -18.15 25.73 -3.89
N TYR A 565 -17.62 24.51 -3.91
CA TYR A 565 -16.37 24.14 -4.56
C TYR A 565 -16.62 23.15 -5.72
N PRO A 566 -17.24 23.60 -6.82
CA PRO A 566 -17.63 22.73 -7.93
C PRO A 566 -16.42 22.08 -8.63
N GLY A 567 -15.25 22.72 -8.62
CA GLY A 567 -14.02 22.14 -9.17
C GLY A 567 -13.58 20.89 -8.38
N VAL A 568 -13.80 20.88 -7.06
CA VAL A 568 -13.51 19.74 -6.20
C VAL A 568 -14.44 18.56 -6.53
N ARG A 569 -15.73 18.79 -6.75
CA ARG A 569 -16.67 17.75 -7.20
C ARG A 569 -16.22 17.16 -8.55
N ALA A 570 -15.97 18.02 -9.53
CA ALA A 570 -15.54 17.60 -10.86
C ALA A 570 -14.24 16.81 -10.83
N PHE A 571 -13.31 17.18 -9.95
CA PHE A 571 -12.06 16.44 -9.72
C PHE A 571 -12.31 15.03 -9.17
N VAL A 572 -13.12 14.89 -8.13
CA VAL A 572 -13.44 13.59 -7.52
C VAL A 572 -14.07 12.65 -8.54
N GLU A 573 -15.09 13.13 -9.26
CA GLU A 573 -15.82 12.34 -10.25
C GLU A 573 -14.92 11.94 -11.42
N ARG A 574 -14.13 12.89 -11.96
CA ARG A 574 -13.19 12.64 -13.05
C ARG A 574 -12.10 11.64 -12.64
N THR A 575 -11.52 11.80 -11.45
CA THR A 575 -10.45 10.93 -10.97
C THR A 575 -10.91 9.48 -10.86
N VAL A 576 -12.11 9.24 -10.31
CA VAL A 576 -12.68 7.89 -10.22
C VAL A 576 -12.98 7.31 -11.60
N ALA A 577 -13.53 8.11 -12.51
CA ALA A 577 -13.82 7.68 -13.87
C ALA A 577 -12.54 7.30 -14.63
N GLU A 578 -11.51 8.16 -14.60
CA GLU A 578 -10.21 7.90 -15.23
C GLU A 578 -9.52 6.67 -14.62
N ALA A 579 -9.57 6.51 -13.29
CA ALA A 579 -8.99 5.36 -12.60
C ALA A 579 -9.64 4.04 -13.02
N ARG A 580 -10.96 4.02 -13.24
CA ARG A 580 -11.66 2.82 -13.73
C ARG A 580 -11.25 2.43 -15.14
N THR A 581 -10.97 3.41 -16.01
CA THR A 581 -10.53 3.16 -17.38
C THR A 581 -9.06 2.76 -17.44
N ARG A 582 -8.19 3.43 -16.68
CA ARG A 582 -6.72 3.22 -16.73
C ARG A 582 -6.23 2.12 -15.80
N GLY A 583 -6.99 1.78 -14.76
CA GLY A 583 -6.60 0.83 -13.71
C GLY A 583 -5.73 1.43 -12.59
N TYR A 584 -5.37 2.72 -12.67
CA TYR A 584 -4.53 3.39 -11.68
C TYR A 584 -4.80 4.90 -11.61
N VAL A 585 -4.32 5.53 -10.53
CA VAL A 585 -4.27 6.99 -10.35
C VAL A 585 -2.83 7.50 -10.24
N THR A 586 -2.62 8.79 -10.52
CA THR A 586 -1.28 9.42 -10.50
C THR A 586 -1.18 10.61 -9.57
N THR A 587 0.00 10.84 -9.00
CA THR A 587 0.36 12.06 -8.26
C THR A 587 0.84 13.18 -9.20
N VAL A 588 1.13 14.37 -8.66
CA VAL A 588 1.71 15.51 -9.39
C VAL A 588 3.08 15.20 -10.03
N LEU A 589 3.85 14.25 -9.46
CA LEU A 589 5.13 13.79 -10.03
C LEU A 589 4.99 12.49 -10.84
N GLY A 590 3.76 12.06 -11.12
CA GLY A 590 3.48 10.93 -11.99
C GLY A 590 3.44 9.56 -11.31
N ARG A 591 3.70 9.45 -10.00
CA ARG A 591 3.67 8.17 -9.27
C ARG A 591 2.34 7.47 -9.48
N ARG A 592 2.37 6.22 -9.96
CA ARG A 592 1.18 5.40 -10.21
C ARG A 592 0.81 4.57 -8.99
N ARG A 593 -0.47 4.53 -8.65
CA ARG A 593 -1.04 3.53 -7.73
C ARG A 593 -2.14 2.75 -8.46
N TYR A 594 -1.88 1.46 -8.68
CA TYR A 594 -2.82 0.54 -9.30
C TYR A 594 -3.94 0.16 -8.31
N LEU A 595 -5.16 0.11 -8.83
CA LEU A 595 -6.40 -0.11 -8.08
C LEU A 595 -7.32 -1.09 -8.85
N PRO A 596 -6.91 -2.36 -9.05
CA PRO A 596 -7.72 -3.35 -9.77
C PRO A 596 -9.09 -3.57 -9.11
N GLU A 597 -9.21 -3.30 -7.82
CA GLU A 597 -10.44 -3.43 -7.02
C GLU A 597 -11.56 -2.45 -7.42
N LEU A 598 -11.28 -1.46 -8.26
CA LEU A 598 -12.30 -0.53 -8.78
C LEU A 598 -13.41 -1.25 -9.57
N ASN A 599 -13.12 -2.42 -10.13
CA ASN A 599 -14.07 -3.24 -10.88
C ASN A 599 -14.61 -4.43 -10.06
N ALA A 600 -14.37 -4.46 -8.74
CA ALA A 600 -14.84 -5.54 -7.88
C ALA A 600 -16.38 -5.63 -7.83
N ARG A 601 -16.89 -6.87 -7.81
CA ARG A 601 -18.32 -7.16 -7.66
C ARG A 601 -18.84 -6.74 -6.28
N ASP A 602 -18.02 -6.93 -5.24
CA ASP A 602 -18.35 -6.53 -3.87
C ASP A 602 -18.39 -4.99 -3.75
N PRO A 603 -19.55 -4.39 -3.40
CA PRO A 603 -19.67 -2.95 -3.23
C PRO A 603 -18.73 -2.36 -2.17
N ALA A 604 -18.42 -3.10 -1.10
CA ALA A 604 -17.55 -2.61 -0.03
C ALA A 604 -16.09 -2.48 -0.48
N VAL A 605 -15.61 -3.47 -1.24
CA VAL A 605 -14.28 -3.49 -1.87
C VAL A 605 -14.17 -2.36 -2.90
N ARG A 606 -15.17 -2.25 -3.78
CA ARG A 606 -15.21 -1.17 -4.78
C ARG A 606 -15.22 0.22 -4.15
N GLN A 607 -16.04 0.44 -3.13
CA GLN A 607 -16.11 1.74 -2.45
C GLN A 607 -14.79 2.08 -1.71
N PHE A 608 -14.06 1.06 -1.23
CA PHE A 608 -12.72 1.28 -0.69
C PHE A 608 -11.73 1.72 -1.77
N ALA A 609 -11.75 1.07 -2.93
CA ALA A 609 -10.92 1.43 -4.08
C ALA A 609 -11.24 2.85 -4.59
N GLU A 610 -12.50 3.25 -4.66
CA GLU A 610 -12.90 4.61 -5.05
C GLU A 610 -12.35 5.67 -4.08
N ARG A 611 -12.41 5.41 -2.76
CA ARG A 611 -11.78 6.30 -1.76
C ARG A 611 -10.27 6.37 -1.91
N ALA A 612 -9.64 5.24 -2.21
CA ALA A 612 -8.21 5.19 -2.48
C ALA A 612 -7.85 5.99 -3.75
N ALA A 613 -8.69 5.92 -4.79
CA ALA A 613 -8.52 6.66 -6.04
C ALA A 613 -8.58 8.17 -5.83
N THR A 614 -9.49 8.66 -4.97
CA THR A 614 -9.59 10.10 -4.69
C THR A 614 -8.51 10.61 -3.76
N ASN A 615 -8.15 9.82 -2.74
CA ASN A 615 -7.16 10.21 -1.74
C ASN A 615 -5.73 10.17 -2.26
N THR A 616 -5.37 9.18 -3.09
CA THR A 616 -3.97 8.97 -3.50
C THR A 616 -3.37 10.15 -4.27
N PRO A 617 -4.04 10.75 -5.27
CA PRO A 617 -3.51 11.93 -5.94
C PRO A 617 -3.24 13.09 -4.99
N ILE A 618 -3.98 13.22 -3.90
CA ILE A 618 -3.80 14.32 -2.93
C ILE A 618 -2.66 13.97 -1.96
N GLN A 619 -2.84 12.87 -1.22
CA GLN A 619 -1.91 12.45 -0.18
C GLN A 619 -0.55 12.04 -0.73
N GLY A 620 -0.54 11.37 -1.88
CA GLY A 620 0.70 10.95 -2.53
C GLY A 620 1.44 12.12 -3.17
N SER A 621 0.74 13.13 -3.68
CA SER A 621 1.40 14.36 -4.13
C SER A 621 2.00 15.14 -2.96
N ALA A 622 1.32 15.22 -1.81
CA ALA A 622 1.91 15.80 -0.61
C ALA A 622 3.17 15.03 -0.16
N ALA A 623 3.15 13.69 -0.26
CA ALA A 623 4.31 12.84 0.02
C ALA A 623 5.46 13.06 -0.98
N ASP A 624 5.15 13.23 -2.26
CA ASP A 624 6.15 13.53 -3.28
C ASP A 624 6.78 14.92 -3.06
N LEU A 625 5.96 15.92 -2.73
CA LEU A 625 6.39 17.30 -2.47
C LEU A 625 7.31 17.40 -1.26
N ILE A 626 6.99 16.75 -0.14
CA ILE A 626 7.88 16.75 1.03
C ILE A 626 9.22 16.04 0.72
N LYS A 627 9.22 15.00 -0.13
CA LYS A 627 10.46 14.35 -0.57
C LYS A 627 11.30 15.27 -1.46
N VAL A 628 10.69 16.02 -2.36
CA VAL A 628 11.38 17.07 -3.16
C VAL A 628 11.94 18.14 -2.24
N ALA A 629 11.17 18.60 -1.25
CA ALA A 629 11.63 19.56 -0.25
C ALA A 629 12.84 19.03 0.53
N MET A 630 12.89 17.76 0.92
CA MET A 630 14.06 17.18 1.58
C MET A 630 15.33 17.27 0.72
N LEU A 631 15.21 17.00 -0.59
CA LEU A 631 16.32 17.15 -1.54
C LEU A 631 16.75 18.61 -1.68
N GLU A 632 15.79 19.52 -1.77
CA GLU A 632 16.04 20.94 -1.94
C GLU A 632 16.63 21.59 -0.69
N VAL A 633 16.14 21.21 0.50
CA VAL A 633 16.71 21.60 1.80
C VAL A 633 18.17 21.17 1.86
N ARG A 634 18.47 19.89 1.59
CA ARG A 634 19.86 19.40 1.55
C ARG A 634 20.72 20.19 0.58
N ARG A 635 20.22 20.47 -0.62
CA ARG A 635 20.93 21.24 -1.65
C ARG A 635 21.23 22.66 -1.19
N ARG A 636 20.25 23.39 -0.64
CA ARG A 636 20.41 24.78 -0.19
C ARG A 636 21.32 24.90 1.03
N LEU A 637 21.20 24.00 2.01
CA LEU A 637 22.09 23.98 3.17
C LEU A 637 23.56 23.81 2.74
N ARG A 638 23.83 22.87 1.82
CA ARG A 638 25.19 22.67 1.27
C ARG A 638 25.67 23.88 0.48
N ALA A 639 24.83 24.46 -0.38
CA ALA A 639 25.20 25.63 -1.17
C ALA A 639 25.51 26.86 -0.29
N ALA A 640 24.81 27.00 0.84
CA ALA A 640 25.02 28.06 1.81
C ALA A 640 26.16 27.78 2.82
N GLY A 641 26.80 26.59 2.75
CA GLY A 641 27.82 26.16 3.70
C GLY A 641 27.30 26.02 5.13
N LEU A 642 26.01 25.67 5.29
CA LEU A 642 25.37 25.48 6.58
C LEU A 642 25.56 24.04 7.06
N SER A 643 25.79 23.87 8.35
CA SER A 643 26.09 22.60 9.02
C SER A 643 24.84 21.93 9.61
N ALA A 644 23.66 22.54 9.43
CA ALA A 644 22.38 22.00 9.87
C ALA A 644 22.11 20.59 9.32
N ARG A 645 21.51 19.73 10.14
CA ARG A 645 21.21 18.33 9.80
C ARG A 645 19.72 18.07 9.88
N VAL A 646 19.15 17.51 8.82
CA VAL A 646 17.79 16.96 8.88
C VAL A 646 17.83 15.70 9.76
N LEU A 647 16.95 15.63 10.77
CA LEU A 647 16.89 14.52 11.72
C LEU A 647 15.70 13.62 11.46
N LEU A 648 14.49 14.20 11.38
CA LEU A 648 13.23 13.46 11.25
C LEU A 648 12.36 14.04 10.15
N GLN A 649 11.57 13.15 9.55
CA GLN A 649 10.42 13.50 8.72
C GLN A 649 9.18 12.87 9.37
N VAL A 650 8.22 13.69 9.76
CA VAL A 650 7.01 13.28 10.47
C VAL A 650 5.80 13.89 9.78
N HIS A 651 5.07 13.06 9.01
CA HIS A 651 3.95 13.53 8.19
C HIS A 651 4.39 14.58 7.16
N ASP A 652 4.09 15.86 7.38
CA ASP A 652 4.42 17.02 6.58
C ASP A 652 5.50 17.93 7.23
N GLU A 653 6.02 17.50 8.39
CA GLU A 653 7.04 18.20 9.19
C GLU A 653 8.45 17.67 8.90
N LEU A 654 9.41 18.59 8.71
CA LEU A 654 10.85 18.32 8.80
C LEU A 654 11.40 18.86 10.12
N LEU A 655 12.10 18.02 10.86
CA LEU A 655 12.82 18.42 12.08
C LEU A 655 14.31 18.41 11.81
N LEU A 656 14.98 19.55 12.03
CA LEU A 656 16.41 19.74 11.86
C LEU A 656 17.08 20.05 13.19
N GLU A 657 18.36 19.71 13.29
CA GLU A 657 19.24 20.18 14.36
C GLU A 657 20.24 21.17 13.77
N VAL A 658 20.29 22.36 14.35
CA VAL A 658 20.90 23.55 13.75
C VAL A 658 21.85 24.19 14.76
N PRO A 659 23.12 24.45 14.40
CA PRO A 659 24.00 25.23 15.27
C PRO A 659 23.39 26.61 15.56
N GLU A 660 23.44 27.07 16.81
CA GLU A 660 22.81 28.34 17.20
C GLU A 660 23.29 29.53 16.36
N ALA A 661 24.58 29.53 15.98
CA ALA A 661 25.19 30.57 15.15
C ALA A 661 24.63 30.62 13.70
N GLU A 662 23.99 29.56 13.24
CA GLU A 662 23.48 29.40 11.86
C GLU A 662 21.94 29.47 11.78
N LEU A 663 21.25 29.65 12.91
CA LEU A 663 19.81 29.46 13.03
C LEU A 663 19.00 30.29 12.01
N GLY A 664 19.18 31.61 11.99
CA GLY A 664 18.41 32.49 11.09
C GLY A 664 18.64 32.17 9.60
N ARG A 665 19.91 31.97 9.20
CA ARG A 665 20.26 31.60 7.82
C ARG A 665 19.67 30.24 7.42
N THR A 666 19.59 29.32 8.38
CA THR A 666 18.99 27.99 8.18
C THR A 666 17.46 28.09 8.06
N GLN A 667 16.82 28.92 8.88
CA GLN A 667 15.37 29.19 8.81
C GLN A 667 14.98 29.69 7.42
N ASP A 668 15.71 30.68 6.90
CA ASP A 668 15.47 31.24 5.56
C ASP A 668 15.68 30.18 4.48
N ALA A 669 16.80 29.45 4.52
CA ALA A 669 17.12 28.41 3.55
C ALA A 669 16.08 27.28 3.52
N VAL A 670 15.59 26.84 4.68
CA VAL A 670 14.56 25.80 4.80
C VAL A 670 13.21 26.31 4.32
N ARG A 671 12.79 27.51 4.74
CA ARG A 671 11.53 28.12 4.29
C ARG A 671 11.49 28.23 2.77
N GLU A 672 12.53 28.82 2.18
CA GLU A 672 12.58 28.97 0.72
C GLU A 672 12.64 27.61 0.01
N ALA A 673 13.42 26.65 0.52
CA ALA A 673 13.52 25.31 -0.05
C ALA A 673 12.16 24.61 -0.08
N MET A 674 11.34 24.78 0.95
CA MET A 674 10.05 24.11 1.07
C MET A 674 8.91 24.87 0.40
N GLU A 675 8.92 26.21 0.39
CA GLU A 675 7.85 27.00 -0.23
C GLU A 675 8.00 27.10 -1.76
N GLN A 676 9.22 26.98 -2.29
CA GLN A 676 9.53 27.13 -3.72
C GLN A 676 9.67 25.78 -4.45
N ILE A 677 8.92 24.75 -4.04
CA ILE A 677 8.94 23.44 -4.71
C ILE A 677 7.91 23.37 -5.85
N GLY A 678 8.40 23.56 -7.08
CA GLY A 678 7.57 23.47 -8.28
C GLY A 678 6.49 24.57 -8.38
N ASP A 679 5.71 24.53 -9.46
CA ASP A 679 4.57 25.42 -9.67
C ASP A 679 3.27 24.61 -9.63
N LEU A 680 2.54 24.73 -8.52
CA LEU A 680 1.22 24.12 -8.33
C LEU A 680 0.07 25.10 -8.65
N GLY A 681 0.38 26.34 -9.03
CA GLY A 681 -0.61 27.42 -9.18
C GLY A 681 -1.25 27.90 -7.86
N VAL A 682 -0.91 27.28 -6.73
CA VAL A 682 -1.34 27.63 -5.38
C VAL A 682 -0.09 27.72 -4.50
N PRO A 683 0.13 28.82 -3.76
CA PRO A 683 1.35 28.98 -2.96
C PRO A 683 1.41 27.91 -1.87
N LEU A 684 2.58 27.33 -1.66
CA LEU A 684 2.86 26.51 -0.49
C LEU A 684 3.33 27.43 0.64
N ARG A 685 2.97 27.09 1.88
CA ARG A 685 3.33 27.86 3.07
C ARG A 685 3.92 26.93 4.11
N VAL A 686 4.98 27.38 4.78
CA VAL A 686 5.64 26.62 5.83
C VAL A 686 5.71 27.44 7.11
N ASP A 687 5.27 26.83 8.20
CA ASP A 687 5.44 27.35 9.54
C ASP A 687 6.76 26.83 10.10
N VAL A 688 7.64 27.76 10.49
CA VAL A 688 9.01 27.46 10.93
C VAL A 688 9.20 27.97 12.34
N HIS A 689 9.54 27.07 13.25
CA HIS A 689 9.68 27.33 14.68
C HIS A 689 10.91 26.61 15.24
N ASP A 690 11.54 27.17 16.26
CA ASP A 690 12.73 26.59 16.87
C ASP A 690 12.63 26.51 18.41
N GLY A 691 13.32 25.52 18.97
CA GLY A 691 13.22 25.16 20.39
C GLY A 691 14.44 24.40 20.89
N ALA A 692 14.56 24.25 22.21
CA ALA A 692 15.59 23.39 22.80
C ALA A 692 15.21 21.90 22.70
N ASN A 693 13.91 21.63 22.61
CA ASN A 693 13.33 20.30 22.43
C ASN A 693 12.23 20.31 21.37
N TRP A 694 11.80 19.12 20.95
CA TRP A 694 10.85 18.98 19.86
C TRP A 694 9.47 19.58 20.17
N THR A 695 9.06 19.61 21.44
CA THR A 695 7.78 20.25 21.83
C THR A 695 7.86 21.77 21.80
N GLU A 696 9.00 22.38 22.09
CA GLU A 696 9.18 23.83 21.97
C GLU A 696 9.33 24.27 20.50
N ALA A 697 9.92 23.42 19.68
CA ALA A 697 10.13 23.69 18.26
C ALA A 697 8.86 23.49 17.42
N HIS A 698 7.82 22.85 17.95
CA HIS A 698 6.56 22.56 17.26
C HIS A 698 5.43 23.41 17.83
#